data_AF-A0A968GHS6-F1
#
_entry.id   AF-A0A968GHS6-F1
#
_cell.length_a   1.000
_cell.length_b   1.000
_cell.length_c   1.000
_cell.angle_alpha   90.00
_cell.angle_beta   90.00
_cell.angle_gamma   90.00
#
_symmetry.space_group_name_H-M   'P 1'
#
loop_
_entity.id
_entity.type
_entity.pdbx_description
1 polymer ?
#
loop_
_entity_poly.entity_id
_entity_poly.type
_entity_poly.pdbx_seq_one_letter_code
_entity_poly.pdbx_strand_id
1 'polypeptide(L)'
;MYYVHVALYGYNQLKVVNPTLLAGLEEHFARVVHANGGSWQVRHPYQMTFPSEYAESGMIAMESAFDLFDLLSERRKEHIGSTILVSDRFESEQAVARLLSLATLDDYVWIDTASMPALGNYVESTDMGHLALVHGLHSTLWAMRDVQLEWLFQSSIKHVLKKHFYGVLQRKFLLFYGEMGMGKRYSIEVVLAEVSHHDAFSFAKIDSYTQKYDLLRPFLSLFCGHVLARMEHDILEEEQAMFAPLQGFIAYIKERKSPHSLDRMASDLLQLAFFYFRSYRKYCQEERLPGWVLVYHSQYLHPMNQKIFHQVLEIMHHYGLTVVAVEHKLIEFPHYEVEAYRVNETYYYEDGLLGVHASDGAQVMTPYEAILWQWLESQEVVVESVDLASLLHGVFWQLDELAQRVLFQVMLADGMIDVATVVASLELDGQGQLLVYKRLRLLEKLRLITDVQSAPRLMFTLLQIELYAYAGSQAQAYVARLGEYLLKYRVLGEDSLWYLFMLVEKSGAIDATLGIIHDNLHGLLDARRVDVRFYLTFNYLEDRELSHTQRATLKAILYTAKLRSKMLKHQIFSDSERFVDDLPYVEASDNIFANYYLLQKYRNEAMEMELEERLVGQLKKLTFSFQKNSEHKGEALANYELAFVLFKQGKVRQGLEFGEIALRLFSTFGFVYGELMAMTLQARMVFCYGNLSLAREHAHRAQEHAQAMGNHQRWQIARFIESRIDIELGRYEHAILRLEEDLALAEQYHQQQAAKVLKNWIFLCYVYKQEWDKAKAWGSALAMDLELSYFYAIMYWQQEEYEAMVAVLDASYELDRDRHYTVSEDEEWLDGYHVLEGQRGYGERYGVLRTMADELRLYALAKATNQSEEHHKAIDALRLACDLHETQIERPYNFILPYLYADNLKKEDETFAIAINRSARIAMSWANRIADVRVKEMYTHGQFWLKRIQLLRKNYGA
;
A
#
# COMPACT_ATOMS: atom_id res chain seq x y z
N MET A 1 49.14 10.04 -30.05
CA MET A 1 49.02 10.17 -28.57
C MET A 1 47.55 10.02 -28.18
N TYR A 2 47.28 9.37 -27.05
CA TYR A 2 45.94 9.30 -26.49
C TYR A 2 45.72 10.48 -25.56
N TYR A 3 44.51 11.00 -25.55
CA TYR A 3 44.16 12.11 -24.69
C TYR A 3 42.95 11.74 -23.88
N VAL A 4 42.99 12.13 -22.62
CA VAL A 4 41.79 12.12 -21.80
C VAL A 4 41.49 13.57 -21.52
N HIS A 5 40.38 14.03 -22.05
CA HIS A 5 39.85 15.33 -21.72
C HIS A 5 38.79 15.16 -20.67
N VAL A 6 38.93 15.97 -19.63
CA VAL A 6 37.93 16.05 -18.58
C VAL A 6 37.34 17.46 -18.65
N ALA A 7 36.20 17.61 -19.31
CA ALA A 7 35.44 18.84 -19.25
C ALA A 7 34.64 18.87 -17.94
N LEU A 8 34.89 19.86 -17.08
CA LEU A 8 34.11 20.10 -15.87
C LEU A 8 33.20 21.32 -16.08
N TYR A 9 31.93 21.09 -16.43
CA TYR A 9 30.97 22.17 -16.58
C TYR A 9 30.67 22.82 -15.21
N GLY A 10 30.74 24.15 -15.14
CA GLY A 10 30.64 24.89 -13.86
C GLY A 10 31.94 25.04 -13.07
N TYR A 11 33.10 24.74 -13.66
CA TYR A 11 34.43 24.87 -13.06
C TYR A 11 34.68 26.16 -12.25
N ASN A 12 34.40 27.34 -12.83
CA ASN A 12 34.62 28.62 -12.16
C ASN A 12 33.76 28.77 -10.89
N GLN A 13 32.57 28.15 -10.88
CA GLN A 13 31.72 28.11 -9.71
C GLN A 13 32.27 27.14 -8.66
N LEU A 14 32.74 25.96 -9.06
CA LEU A 14 33.39 24.99 -8.16
C LEU A 14 34.62 25.57 -7.47
N LYS A 15 35.44 26.31 -8.22
CA LYS A 15 36.62 27.03 -7.74
C LYS A 15 36.30 28.04 -6.63
N VAL A 16 35.10 28.62 -6.65
CA VAL A 16 34.65 29.60 -5.64
C VAL A 16 33.94 28.92 -4.47
N VAL A 17 33.16 27.86 -4.72
CA VAL A 17 32.28 27.22 -3.72
C VAL A 17 33.00 26.11 -2.93
N ASN A 18 33.89 25.34 -3.56
CA ASN A 18 34.69 24.32 -2.88
C ASN A 18 36.07 24.12 -3.57
N PRO A 19 37.04 25.01 -3.31
CA PRO A 19 38.37 24.93 -3.93
C PRO A 19 39.19 23.70 -3.50
N THR A 20 38.95 23.17 -2.29
CA THR A 20 39.68 22.01 -1.75
C THR A 20 39.31 20.72 -2.48
N LEU A 21 38.03 20.53 -2.77
CA LEU A 21 37.55 19.41 -3.59
C LEU A 21 38.19 19.45 -4.98
N LEU A 22 38.18 20.63 -5.61
CA LEU A 22 38.74 20.81 -6.94
C LEU A 22 40.23 20.46 -6.97
N ALA A 23 40.99 20.93 -5.98
CA ALA A 23 42.41 20.58 -5.84
C ALA A 23 42.62 19.07 -5.60
N GLY A 24 41.75 18.43 -4.81
CA GLY A 24 41.83 16.98 -4.57
C GLY A 24 41.46 16.12 -5.78
N LEU A 25 40.55 16.60 -6.64
CA LEU A 25 40.25 15.99 -7.93
C LEU A 25 41.42 16.15 -8.89
N GLU A 26 42.00 17.34 -8.99
CA GLU A 26 43.20 17.60 -9.78
C GLU A 26 44.37 16.71 -9.36
N GLU A 27 44.56 16.49 -8.06
CA GLU A 27 45.59 15.59 -7.52
C GLU A 27 45.30 14.12 -7.85
N HIS A 28 44.05 13.65 -7.77
CA HIS A 28 43.68 12.29 -8.17
C HIS A 28 43.81 12.08 -9.66
N PHE A 29 43.35 13.04 -10.46
CA PHE A 29 43.54 13.07 -11.90
C PHE A 29 45.03 12.94 -12.23
N ALA A 30 45.90 13.71 -11.56
CA ALA A 30 47.33 13.60 -11.73
C ALA A 30 47.91 12.23 -11.32
N ARG A 31 47.37 11.60 -10.28
CA ARG A 31 47.79 10.25 -9.87
C ARG A 31 47.33 9.15 -10.83
N VAL A 32 46.07 9.15 -11.28
CA VAL A 32 45.55 8.18 -12.27
C VAL A 32 46.35 8.31 -13.56
N VAL A 33 46.55 9.55 -14.03
CA VAL A 33 47.36 9.85 -15.22
C VAL A 33 48.80 9.37 -15.06
N HIS A 34 49.45 9.67 -13.94
CA HIS A 34 50.85 9.27 -13.72
C HIS A 34 51.00 7.75 -13.53
N ALA A 35 50.07 7.08 -12.84
CA ALA A 35 50.09 5.63 -12.63
C ALA A 35 49.99 4.87 -13.96
N ASN A 36 49.21 5.42 -14.89
CA ASN A 36 48.96 4.88 -16.22
C ASN A 36 49.91 5.47 -17.29
N GLY A 37 50.99 6.14 -16.88
CA GLY A 37 52.08 6.59 -17.77
C GLY A 37 51.78 7.82 -18.64
N GLY A 38 50.76 8.61 -18.30
CA GLY A 38 50.40 9.86 -18.96
C GLY A 38 50.99 11.12 -18.31
N SER A 39 50.76 12.29 -18.93
CA SER A 39 51.22 13.61 -18.48
C SER A 39 50.20 14.72 -18.74
N TRP A 40 50.23 15.82 -17.97
CA TRP A 40 49.34 16.97 -18.17
C TRP A 40 49.84 17.94 -19.24
N GLN A 41 48.92 18.53 -20.00
CA GLN A 41 49.21 19.64 -20.91
C GLN A 41 49.19 20.99 -20.17
N VAL A 42 50.34 21.67 -20.11
CA VAL A 42 50.51 22.95 -19.40
C VAL A 42 49.59 24.08 -19.93
N ARG A 43 49.14 23.99 -21.19
CA ARG A 43 48.31 25.03 -21.86
C ARG A 43 46.81 24.73 -21.89
N HIS A 44 46.40 23.51 -21.55
CA HIS A 44 45.01 23.06 -21.56
C HIS A 44 44.71 22.35 -20.24
N PRO A 45 44.24 23.08 -19.21
CA PRO A 45 43.89 22.45 -17.94
C PRO A 45 42.82 21.37 -18.21
N TYR A 46 43.04 20.17 -17.67
CA TYR A 46 42.22 18.95 -17.83
C TYR A 46 42.34 18.20 -19.15
N GLN A 47 43.40 18.46 -19.92
CA GLN A 47 43.80 17.61 -21.02
C GLN A 47 45.06 16.81 -20.63
N MET A 48 44.90 15.50 -20.59
CA MET A 48 45.92 14.53 -20.21
C MET A 48 46.42 13.83 -21.46
N THR A 49 47.70 13.51 -21.56
CA THR A 49 48.30 12.86 -22.74
C THR A 49 48.99 11.58 -22.35
N PHE A 50 48.70 10.50 -23.07
CA PHE A 50 49.38 9.22 -22.94
C PHE A 50 50.19 8.94 -24.21
N PRO A 51 51.44 8.44 -24.07
CA PRO A 51 52.28 8.11 -25.20
C PRO A 51 51.59 7.06 -26.08
N SER A 52 51.70 7.19 -27.41
CA SER A 52 51.07 6.25 -28.37
C SER A 52 52.02 5.17 -28.88
N GLU A 53 53.18 5.01 -28.26
CA GLU A 53 54.25 4.13 -28.72
C GLU A 53 53.99 2.64 -28.38
N TYR A 54 53.05 2.34 -27.49
CA TYR A 54 52.68 0.97 -27.09
C TYR A 54 51.25 0.62 -27.52
N ALA A 55 51.02 -0.60 -28.05
CA ALA A 55 49.71 -1.08 -28.48
C ALA A 55 48.65 -1.05 -27.36
N GLU A 56 49.10 -1.26 -26.12
CA GLU A 56 48.27 -1.26 -24.91
C GLU A 56 47.87 0.16 -24.45
N SER A 57 48.50 1.21 -24.99
CA SER A 57 48.28 2.60 -24.53
C SER A 57 46.84 3.08 -24.73
N GLY A 58 46.12 2.51 -25.71
CA GLY A 58 44.71 2.79 -25.91
C GLY A 58 43.82 2.17 -24.86
N MET A 59 44.12 0.91 -24.48
CA MET A 59 43.45 0.29 -23.34
C MET A 59 43.79 1.04 -22.06
N ILE A 60 45.05 1.42 -21.83
CA ILE A 60 45.45 2.15 -20.62
C ILE A 60 44.83 3.56 -20.56
N ALA A 61 44.70 4.26 -21.70
CA ALA A 61 43.99 5.55 -21.75
C ALA A 61 42.49 5.38 -21.51
N MET A 62 41.91 4.28 -21.99
CA MET A 62 40.52 3.92 -21.73
C MET A 62 40.26 3.49 -20.30
N GLU A 63 41.12 2.66 -19.72
CA GLU A 63 41.12 2.32 -18.30
C GLU A 63 41.29 3.58 -17.47
N SER A 64 42.18 4.50 -17.85
CA SER A 64 42.31 5.80 -17.19
C SER A 64 41.05 6.65 -17.33
N ALA A 65 40.41 6.68 -18.49
CA ALA A 65 39.16 7.43 -18.68
C ALA A 65 37.99 6.78 -17.95
N PHE A 66 37.94 5.45 -17.86
CA PHE A 66 36.97 4.75 -17.03
C PHE A 66 37.27 4.94 -15.55
N ASP A 67 38.52 4.91 -15.10
CA ASP A 67 38.91 5.22 -13.72
C ASP A 67 38.59 6.68 -13.37
N LEU A 68 38.78 7.61 -14.31
CA LEU A 68 38.43 9.02 -14.15
C LEU A 68 36.92 9.23 -14.22
N PHE A 69 36.22 8.52 -15.09
CA PHE A 69 34.77 8.52 -15.20
C PHE A 69 34.15 7.89 -13.96
N ASP A 70 34.69 6.81 -13.44
CA ASP A 70 34.29 6.13 -12.22
C ASP A 70 34.60 7.03 -11.03
N LEU A 71 35.78 7.64 -10.94
CA LEU A 71 36.11 8.65 -9.93
C LEU A 71 35.16 9.85 -9.97
N LEU A 72 34.85 10.36 -11.17
CA LEU A 72 33.91 11.47 -11.38
C LEU A 72 32.46 11.05 -11.17
N SER A 73 32.11 9.80 -11.43
CA SER A 73 30.78 9.23 -11.18
C SER A 73 30.57 8.94 -9.70
N GLU A 74 31.62 8.47 -9.03
CA GLU A 74 31.70 8.29 -7.58
C GLU A 74 31.58 9.64 -6.86
N ARG A 75 32.23 10.69 -7.41
CA ARG A 75 32.23 12.05 -6.86
C ARG A 75 31.24 12.99 -7.53
N ARG A 76 30.39 12.49 -8.43
CA ARG A 76 29.37 13.22 -9.20
C ARG A 76 28.62 14.24 -8.34
N LYS A 77 28.32 13.79 -7.10
CA LYS A 77 27.69 14.52 -5.98
C LYS A 77 28.22 15.92 -5.75
N GLU A 78 29.47 16.16 -6.04
CA GLU A 78 30.20 17.31 -5.55
C GLU A 78 30.41 18.42 -6.62
N HIS A 79 29.98 18.26 -7.90
CA HIS A 79 30.54 18.98 -9.07
C HIS A 79 29.69 20.08 -9.79
N ILE A 80 28.39 20.35 -9.48
CA ILE A 80 27.49 21.20 -10.33
C ILE A 80 27.16 22.63 -9.82
N GLY A 81 26.83 23.55 -10.73
CA GLY A 81 26.39 24.93 -10.49
C GLY A 81 24.90 25.19 -10.13
N SER A 82 24.46 26.47 -9.97
CA SER A 82 23.24 26.83 -9.18
C SER A 82 22.25 27.92 -9.68
N THR A 83 21.00 27.90 -9.16
CA THR A 83 19.78 28.74 -9.35
C THR A 83 18.95 28.76 -8.04
N ILE A 84 18.54 29.91 -7.50
CA ILE A 84 17.79 29.98 -6.21
C ILE A 84 16.38 30.54 -6.47
N LEU A 85 15.34 29.85 -6.00
CA LEU A 85 13.95 30.35 -5.99
C LEU A 85 13.41 30.32 -4.57
N VAL A 86 12.95 31.47 -4.06
CA VAL A 86 12.38 31.59 -2.71
C VAL A 86 10.88 31.88 -2.84
N SER A 87 10.04 30.93 -2.43
CA SER A 87 8.57 31.06 -2.44
C SER A 87 8.00 30.80 -1.04
N ASP A 88 6.80 31.30 -0.76
CA ASP A 88 6.21 31.32 0.57
C ASP A 88 4.97 30.45 0.79
N ARG A 89 4.53 29.66 -0.20
CA ARG A 89 3.56 28.57 0.01
C ARG A 89 3.89 27.32 -0.81
N PHE A 90 3.52 26.16 -0.25
CA PHE A 90 3.90 24.81 -0.65
C PHE A 90 2.69 24.06 -1.19
N GLU A 91 2.84 23.42 -2.35
CA GLU A 91 2.38 22.06 -2.74
C GLU A 91 2.61 21.88 -4.25
N SER A 92 3.13 20.74 -4.71
CA SER A 92 4.11 20.75 -5.82
C SER A 92 3.69 20.15 -7.16
N GLU A 93 2.57 19.44 -7.34
CA GLU A 93 2.25 18.92 -8.69
C GLU A 93 0.78 19.11 -9.11
N GLN A 94 -0.20 18.86 -8.23
CA GLN A 94 -1.61 19.20 -8.51
C GLN A 94 -1.93 20.69 -8.25
N ALA A 95 -1.12 21.39 -7.44
CA ALA A 95 -1.30 22.81 -7.17
C ALA A 95 -0.86 23.68 -8.34
N VAL A 96 0.21 23.31 -9.06
CA VAL A 96 0.73 24.04 -10.22
C VAL A 96 -0.28 24.05 -11.38
N ALA A 97 -1.01 22.95 -11.59
CA ALA A 97 -2.05 22.85 -12.63
C ALA A 97 -3.39 23.54 -12.25
N ARG A 98 -3.75 23.59 -10.96
CA ARG A 98 -4.93 24.31 -10.45
C ARG A 98 -4.70 25.82 -10.22
N LEU A 99 -3.45 26.26 -10.03
CA LEU A 99 -3.04 27.67 -9.96
C LEU A 99 -3.21 28.41 -11.29
N LEU A 100 -3.14 27.71 -12.42
CA LEU A 100 -3.31 28.30 -13.75
C LEU A 100 -4.78 28.57 -14.13
N SER A 101 -5.76 28.12 -13.35
CA SER A 101 -7.19 28.26 -13.67
C SER A 101 -8.04 29.00 -12.63
N LEU A 102 -7.47 29.45 -11.51
CA LEU A 102 -8.21 30.09 -10.40
C LEU A 102 -7.55 31.40 -9.91
N ALA A 103 -7.29 32.32 -10.82
CA ALA A 103 -7.02 33.72 -10.46
C ALA A 103 -8.30 34.40 -9.96
N THR A 104 -8.27 34.96 -8.75
CA THR A 104 -9.14 36.09 -8.37
C THR A 104 -8.27 37.30 -7.99
N LEU A 105 -8.84 38.49 -8.19
CA LEU A 105 -8.22 39.77 -8.56
C LEU A 105 -7.29 40.51 -7.55
N ASP A 106 -6.82 39.90 -6.46
CA ASP A 106 -6.27 40.68 -5.32
C ASP A 106 -4.77 40.51 -4.99
N ASP A 107 -3.95 39.83 -5.81
CA ASP A 107 -2.52 39.65 -5.53
C ASP A 107 -1.59 40.56 -6.38
N TYR A 108 -0.65 41.23 -5.70
CA TYR A 108 0.23 42.28 -6.24
C TYR A 108 1.69 41.79 -6.42
N VAL A 109 2.29 42.00 -7.59
CA VAL A 109 3.68 41.61 -7.92
C VAL A 109 4.62 42.82 -7.77
N TRP A 110 5.79 42.68 -7.13
CA TRP A 110 6.70 43.81 -6.86
C TRP A 110 8.10 43.57 -7.46
N ILE A 111 8.66 44.60 -8.11
CA ILE A 111 9.96 44.57 -8.82
C ILE A 111 10.84 45.72 -8.31
N ASP A 112 12.16 45.58 -8.27
CA ASP A 112 13.05 46.74 -8.00
C ASP A 112 12.95 47.79 -9.11
N THR A 113 12.74 49.05 -8.73
CA THR A 113 12.64 50.19 -9.66
C THR A 113 13.88 50.29 -10.57
N ALA A 114 15.06 49.87 -10.11
CA ALA A 114 16.27 49.83 -10.94
C ALA A 114 16.19 48.83 -12.11
N SER A 115 15.33 47.82 -12.00
CA SER A 115 15.11 46.80 -13.03
C SER A 115 14.02 47.21 -14.04
N MET A 116 13.26 48.28 -13.75
CA MET A 116 12.15 48.74 -14.58
C MET A 116 12.52 49.15 -16.02
N PRO A 117 13.68 49.77 -16.31
CA PRO A 117 14.04 50.10 -17.68
C PRO A 117 14.20 48.88 -18.59
N ALA A 118 14.64 47.74 -18.04
CA ALA A 118 14.79 46.49 -18.77
C ALA A 118 13.45 45.73 -18.90
N LEU A 119 12.56 45.92 -17.93
CA LEU A 119 11.31 45.17 -17.81
C LEU A 119 10.07 45.93 -18.32
N GLY A 120 10.17 47.24 -18.55
CA GLY A 120 9.04 48.12 -18.88
C GLY A 120 8.32 47.79 -20.19
N ASN A 121 8.93 47.01 -21.08
CA ASN A 121 8.28 46.51 -22.29
C ASN A 121 7.48 45.22 -22.06
N TYR A 122 7.61 44.61 -20.89
CA TYR A 122 7.04 43.30 -20.55
C TYR A 122 6.02 43.35 -19.40
N VAL A 123 6.11 44.36 -18.53
CA VAL A 123 5.21 44.55 -17.38
C VAL A 123 4.64 45.97 -17.34
N GLU A 124 3.34 46.08 -17.05
CA GLU A 124 2.73 47.33 -16.61
C GLU A 124 2.94 47.43 -15.10
N SER A 125 3.56 48.51 -14.63
CA SER A 125 3.79 48.72 -13.19
C SER A 125 3.69 50.18 -12.75
N THR A 126 3.48 50.41 -11.45
CA THR A 126 3.50 51.71 -10.78
C THR A 126 4.77 51.78 -9.93
N ASP A 127 5.66 52.73 -10.22
CA ASP A 127 6.85 52.96 -9.39
C ASP A 127 6.47 53.51 -8.01
N MET A 128 6.92 52.82 -6.95
CA MET A 128 6.68 53.14 -5.55
C MET A 128 8.00 53.48 -4.82
N GLY A 129 9.04 53.87 -5.57
CA GLY A 129 10.31 54.40 -5.05
C GLY A 129 11.49 53.46 -5.33
N HIS A 130 11.78 52.55 -4.40
CA HIS A 130 12.81 51.51 -4.59
C HIS A 130 12.24 50.21 -5.17
N LEU A 131 10.92 50.14 -5.27
CA LEU A 131 10.16 49.02 -5.79
C LEU A 131 9.02 49.57 -6.65
N ALA A 132 8.71 48.91 -7.76
CA ALA A 132 7.56 49.13 -8.61
C ALA A 132 6.56 47.99 -8.45
N LEU A 133 5.28 48.33 -8.33
CA LEU A 133 4.16 47.40 -8.26
C LEU A 133 3.67 47.05 -9.66
N VAL A 134 3.87 45.81 -10.09
CA VAL A 134 3.36 45.28 -11.35
C VAL A 134 1.87 44.95 -11.21
N HIS A 135 1.08 45.57 -12.09
CA HIS A 135 -0.37 45.39 -12.18
C HIS A 135 -0.80 44.72 -13.49
N GLY A 136 0.12 44.47 -14.44
CA GLY A 136 -0.17 43.76 -15.69
C GLY A 136 1.07 43.24 -16.40
N LEU A 137 0.90 42.27 -17.31
CA LEU A 137 1.95 41.73 -18.19
C LEU A 137 1.60 42.03 -19.66
N HIS A 138 2.58 42.42 -20.47
CA HIS A 138 2.41 42.54 -21.92
C HIS A 138 2.43 41.14 -22.58
N SER A 139 1.35 40.79 -23.27
CA SER A 139 0.84 39.42 -23.48
C SER A 139 1.55 38.50 -24.49
N THR A 140 2.89 38.51 -24.60
CA THR A 140 3.58 37.59 -25.56
C THR A 140 4.46 36.53 -24.87
N LEU A 141 3.91 35.31 -24.81
CA LEU A 141 4.39 34.13 -24.07
C LEU A 141 5.69 33.47 -24.58
N TRP A 142 6.29 33.92 -25.69
CA TRP A 142 7.45 33.24 -26.29
C TRP A 142 8.83 33.83 -25.91
N ALA A 143 8.90 35.04 -25.37
CA ALA A 143 10.17 35.65 -24.93
C ALA A 143 10.56 35.32 -23.48
N MET A 144 9.66 34.68 -22.70
CA MET A 144 9.92 34.37 -21.28
C MET A 144 10.97 33.29 -21.04
N ARG A 145 11.33 32.48 -22.04
CA ARG A 145 12.29 31.37 -21.87
C ARG A 145 13.74 31.84 -21.74
N ASP A 146 14.12 32.88 -22.47
CA ASP A 146 15.51 33.38 -22.45
C ASP A 146 15.77 34.30 -21.25
N VAL A 147 14.74 35.06 -20.84
CA VAL A 147 14.79 35.96 -19.66
C VAL A 147 14.84 35.17 -18.33
N GLN A 148 14.24 33.97 -18.28
CA GLN A 148 14.33 33.09 -17.10
C GLN A 148 15.76 32.61 -16.79
N LEU A 149 16.65 32.58 -17.78
CA LEU A 149 18.05 32.17 -17.58
C LEU A 149 18.90 33.28 -16.97
N GLU A 150 18.59 34.55 -17.26
CA GLU A 150 19.26 35.71 -16.65
C GLU A 150 18.74 36.03 -15.23
N TRP A 151 17.49 35.67 -14.90
CA TRP A 151 16.86 35.87 -13.58
C TRP A 151 17.53 35.16 -12.40
N LEU A 152 18.66 34.47 -12.61
CA LEU A 152 19.22 33.49 -11.69
C LEU A 152 20.43 33.93 -10.86
N PHE A 153 20.88 35.18 -10.99
CA PHE A 153 22.10 35.63 -10.32
C PHE A 153 21.83 36.71 -9.27
N GLN A 154 22.34 36.51 -8.04
CA GLN A 154 23.13 37.48 -7.25
C GLN A 154 23.19 37.24 -5.71
N SER A 155 22.65 36.14 -5.15
CA SER A 155 22.84 35.84 -3.72
C SER A 155 23.56 34.51 -3.47
N SER A 156 24.58 34.50 -2.60
CA SER A 156 25.26 33.26 -2.21
C SER A 156 24.33 32.39 -1.35
N ILE A 157 24.28 31.08 -1.60
CA ILE A 157 23.49 30.10 -0.83
C ILE A 157 23.79 30.23 0.67
N LYS A 158 25.06 30.47 1.03
CA LYS A 158 25.52 30.75 2.40
C LYS A 158 24.81 31.94 3.04
N HIS A 159 24.58 33.01 2.30
CA HIS A 159 23.87 34.19 2.82
C HIS A 159 22.38 33.92 3.02
N VAL A 160 21.74 33.21 2.08
CA VAL A 160 20.32 32.83 2.16
C VAL A 160 20.07 31.91 3.35
N LEU A 161 20.87 30.84 3.48
CA LEU A 161 20.78 29.90 4.58
C LEU A 161 21.12 30.58 5.92
N LYS A 162 22.13 31.45 6.00
CA LYS A 162 22.40 32.23 7.23
C LYS A 162 21.24 33.14 7.61
N LYS A 163 20.65 33.88 6.66
CA LYS A 163 19.47 34.72 6.93
C LYS A 163 18.29 33.90 7.45
N HIS A 164 18.06 32.71 6.89
CA HIS A 164 17.01 31.81 7.36
C HIS A 164 17.33 31.19 8.73
N PHE A 165 18.58 30.81 8.97
CA PHE A 165 19.07 30.30 10.24
C PHE A 165 18.88 31.30 11.39
N TYR A 166 19.19 32.58 11.14
CA TYR A 166 19.00 33.66 12.10
C TYR A 166 17.56 34.21 12.16
N GLY A 167 16.59 33.54 11.52
CA GLY A 167 15.17 33.93 11.56
C GLY A 167 14.83 35.24 10.84
N VAL A 168 15.74 35.78 10.02
CA VAL A 168 15.53 36.98 9.21
C VAL A 168 14.52 36.72 8.07
N LEU A 169 14.45 35.48 7.60
CA LEU A 169 13.45 35.01 6.65
C LEU A 169 12.48 34.07 7.39
N GLN A 170 11.25 34.53 7.67
CA GLN A 170 10.20 33.73 8.30
C GLN A 170 9.50 32.77 7.31
N ARG A 171 10.26 32.16 6.41
CA ARG A 171 9.71 31.21 5.41
C ARG A 171 9.76 29.80 5.98
N LYS A 172 8.82 28.93 5.59
CA LYS A 172 8.78 27.52 6.03
C LYS A 172 9.40 26.56 5.02
N PHE A 173 9.68 27.05 3.81
CA PHE A 173 10.14 26.24 2.68
C PHE A 173 11.16 27.00 1.85
N LEU A 174 12.17 26.27 1.39
CA LEU A 174 13.17 26.75 0.43
C LEU A 174 13.24 25.73 -0.71
N LEU A 175 13.05 26.19 -1.94
CA LEU A 175 13.10 25.35 -3.13
C LEU A 175 14.41 25.59 -3.90
N PHE A 176 15.15 24.52 -4.11
CA PHE A 176 16.36 24.52 -4.94
C PHE A 176 16.12 23.65 -6.17
N TYR A 177 16.51 24.14 -7.36
CA TYR A 177 16.23 23.43 -8.61
C TYR A 177 17.48 22.78 -9.23
N GLY A 178 17.66 21.47 -9.23
CA GLY A 178 18.85 20.85 -9.84
C GLY A 178 18.95 19.34 -9.69
N GLU A 179 19.90 18.73 -10.39
CA GLU A 179 20.06 17.28 -10.40
C GLU A 179 20.49 16.67 -9.05
N MET A 180 20.14 15.40 -8.87
CA MET A 180 20.40 14.64 -7.64
C MET A 180 21.86 14.21 -7.62
N GLY A 181 22.55 14.52 -6.51
CA GLY A 181 23.98 14.25 -6.43
C GLY A 181 24.75 15.10 -7.43
N MET A 182 24.41 16.38 -7.52
CA MET A 182 25.09 17.32 -8.40
C MET A 182 25.00 18.71 -7.75
N GLY A 183 26.13 19.32 -7.40
CA GLY A 183 26.18 20.76 -7.13
C GLY A 183 25.50 21.27 -5.86
N LYS A 184 24.27 21.80 -5.98
CA LYS A 184 23.50 22.46 -4.89
C LYS A 184 23.36 21.60 -3.65
N ARG A 185 23.14 20.29 -3.80
CA ARG A 185 22.98 19.36 -2.69
C ARG A 185 24.24 19.29 -1.83
N TYR A 186 25.41 19.17 -2.46
CA TYR A 186 26.70 19.18 -1.76
C TYR A 186 27.03 20.55 -1.17
N SER A 187 26.78 21.64 -1.91
CA SER A 187 27.01 23.00 -1.41
C SER A 187 26.10 23.36 -0.22
N ILE A 188 24.84 22.91 -0.23
CA ILE A 188 23.92 23.02 0.91
C ILE A 188 24.47 22.22 2.08
N GLU A 189 24.84 20.95 1.89
CA GLU A 189 25.40 20.12 2.97
C GLU A 189 26.70 20.69 3.57
N VAL A 190 27.60 21.21 2.74
CA VAL A 190 28.84 21.88 3.17
C VAL A 190 28.54 23.18 3.91
N VAL A 191 27.65 24.04 3.38
CA VAL A 191 27.24 25.28 4.05
C VAL A 191 26.52 24.98 5.36
N LEU A 192 25.71 23.92 5.41
CA LEU A 192 25.04 23.45 6.62
C LEU A 192 26.03 22.95 7.66
N ALA A 193 27.04 22.18 7.25
CA ALA A 193 28.13 21.75 8.13
C ALA A 193 28.91 22.96 8.66
N GLU A 194 29.24 23.93 7.80
CA GLU A 194 29.91 25.17 8.20
C GLU A 194 29.07 26.05 9.15
N VAL A 195 27.75 26.10 8.97
CA VAL A 195 26.85 26.94 9.79
C VAL A 195 26.48 26.26 11.12
N SER A 196 26.42 24.93 11.15
CA SER A 196 26.04 24.16 12.34
C SER A 196 27.18 23.96 13.34
N HIS A 197 28.46 24.04 12.91
CA HIS A 197 29.65 23.83 13.75
C HIS A 197 29.65 22.52 14.57
N HIS A 198 28.88 21.50 14.14
CA HIS A 198 28.66 20.27 14.90
C HIS A 198 29.06 19.06 14.05
N ASP A 199 30.31 18.60 14.21
CA ASP A 199 30.91 17.54 13.37
C ASP A 199 30.17 16.19 13.43
N ALA A 200 29.36 15.98 14.47
CA ALA A 200 28.62 14.72 14.69
C ALA A 200 27.17 14.74 14.17
N PHE A 201 26.65 15.90 13.73
CA PHE A 201 25.24 16.07 13.38
C PHE A 201 25.02 16.08 11.87
N SER A 202 24.18 15.16 11.40
CA SER A 202 23.65 15.14 10.04
C SER A 202 22.18 15.52 10.03
N PHE A 203 21.80 16.52 9.24
CA PHE A 203 20.38 16.84 9.02
C PHE A 203 19.62 15.62 8.48
N ALA A 204 18.35 15.49 8.87
CA ALA A 204 17.47 14.45 8.34
C ALA A 204 17.27 14.65 6.82
N LYS A 205 17.35 13.57 6.04
CA LYS A 205 17.26 13.62 4.56
C LYS A 205 16.22 12.63 4.03
N ILE A 206 15.40 13.04 3.07
CA ILE A 206 14.59 12.13 2.23
C ILE A 206 15.21 12.09 0.84
N ASP A 207 15.56 10.90 0.38
CA ASP A 207 16.24 10.69 -0.90
C ASP A 207 15.39 9.89 -1.90
N SER A 208 14.62 10.58 -2.72
CA SER A 208 13.64 9.94 -3.58
C SER A 208 14.18 9.30 -4.88
N TYR A 209 15.50 9.24 -5.07
CA TYR A 209 16.15 8.86 -6.34
C TYR A 209 16.41 7.35 -6.50
N THR A 210 15.81 6.50 -5.69
CA THR A 210 16.17 5.08 -5.71
C THR A 210 15.65 4.40 -6.99
N GLN A 211 16.53 4.17 -7.97
CA GLN A 211 16.25 3.44 -9.21
C GLN A 211 15.76 1.99 -9.00
N LYS A 212 15.93 1.45 -7.79
CA LYS A 212 15.40 0.15 -7.38
C LYS A 212 14.12 0.36 -6.58
N TYR A 213 13.13 -0.49 -6.84
CA TYR A 213 11.85 -0.56 -6.14
C TYR A 213 12.09 -0.94 -4.67
N ASP A 214 12.44 0.03 -3.84
CA ASP A 214 12.68 -0.11 -2.40
C ASP A 214 11.84 0.93 -1.67
N LEU A 215 10.86 0.45 -0.91
CA LEU A 215 9.85 1.27 -0.25
C LEU A 215 10.43 2.11 0.89
N LEU A 216 11.52 1.65 1.52
CA LEU A 216 12.11 2.31 2.68
C LEU A 216 13.32 3.17 2.34
N ARG A 217 14.05 2.79 1.30
CA ARG A 217 15.33 3.43 0.98
C ARG A 217 15.29 4.95 0.86
N PRO A 218 14.21 5.59 0.34
CA PRO A 218 14.11 7.04 0.36
C PRO A 218 14.07 7.68 1.75
N PHE A 219 13.66 6.92 2.76
CA PHE A 219 13.40 7.41 4.10
C PHE A 219 14.49 6.99 5.10
N LEU A 220 15.37 6.04 4.78
CA LEU A 220 16.41 5.58 5.70
C LEU A 220 17.32 6.71 6.19
N SER A 221 17.63 7.68 5.33
CA SER A 221 18.46 8.84 5.68
C SER A 221 17.75 9.90 6.53
N LEU A 222 16.47 9.69 6.86
CA LEU A 222 15.78 10.53 7.85
C LEU A 222 16.38 10.35 9.23
N PHE A 223 16.80 9.14 9.57
CA PHE A 223 17.08 8.73 10.93
C PHE A 223 18.57 8.82 11.28
N CYS A 224 18.96 9.90 11.96
CA CYS A 224 20.30 10.07 12.51
C CYS A 224 20.50 9.14 13.71
N GLY A 225 21.61 8.39 13.73
CA GLY A 225 21.92 7.43 14.79
C GLY A 225 21.94 8.03 16.20
N HIS A 226 22.42 9.28 16.34
CA HIS A 226 22.45 9.99 17.62
C HIS A 226 21.04 10.30 18.15
N VAL A 227 20.16 10.80 17.27
CA VAL A 227 18.77 11.11 17.65
C VAL A 227 17.98 9.83 17.91
N LEU A 228 18.21 8.77 17.14
CA LEU A 228 17.63 7.44 17.41
C LEU A 228 18.05 6.89 18.78
N ALA A 229 19.30 7.09 19.20
CA ALA A 229 19.78 6.65 20.51
C ALA A 229 19.17 7.46 21.66
N ARG A 230 18.87 8.75 21.44
CA ARG A 230 18.25 9.63 22.43
C ARG A 230 16.74 9.42 22.55
N MET A 231 16.10 8.95 21.48
CA MET A 231 14.65 8.81 21.41
C MET A 231 14.08 7.94 22.55
N GLU A 232 14.78 6.89 22.98
CA GLU A 232 14.39 6.06 24.15
C GLU A 232 14.20 6.89 25.43
N HIS A 233 14.96 7.96 25.60
CA HIS A 233 14.85 8.88 26.74
C HIS A 233 13.80 9.98 26.53
N ASP A 234 13.42 10.26 25.27
CA ASP A 234 12.45 11.29 24.89
C ASP A 234 11.01 10.74 24.75
N ILE A 235 10.82 9.44 24.95
CA ILE A 235 9.52 8.78 24.91
C ILE A 235 8.84 8.87 26.27
N LEU A 236 7.57 9.27 26.26
CA LEU A 236 6.76 9.35 27.47
C LEU A 236 6.40 7.94 27.96
N GLU A 237 6.19 7.75 29.27
CA GLU A 237 5.84 6.43 29.83
C GLU A 237 4.62 5.81 29.14
N GLU A 238 3.61 6.62 28.82
CA GLU A 238 2.39 6.18 28.11
C GLU A 238 2.64 5.76 26.65
N GLU A 239 3.75 6.20 26.05
CA GLU A 239 4.11 5.91 24.66
C GLU A 239 5.05 4.70 24.53
N GLN A 240 5.60 4.20 25.64
CA GLN A 240 6.52 3.06 25.64
C GLN A 240 5.91 1.82 24.99
N ALA A 241 4.61 1.59 25.18
CA ALA A 241 3.88 0.49 24.56
C ALA A 241 3.83 0.61 23.02
N MET A 242 3.70 1.82 22.48
CA MET A 242 3.72 2.08 21.03
C MET A 242 5.14 2.02 20.47
N PHE A 243 6.14 2.40 21.25
CA PHE A 243 7.53 2.43 20.80
C PHE A 243 8.23 1.07 20.86
N ALA A 244 7.92 0.23 21.85
CA ALA A 244 8.60 -1.06 22.04
C ALA A 244 8.61 -1.97 20.79
N PRO A 245 7.53 -2.08 19.99
CA PRO A 245 7.54 -2.84 18.75
C PRO A 245 8.51 -2.30 17.69
N LEU A 246 8.83 -1.01 17.72
CA LEU A 246 9.72 -0.36 16.74
C LEU A 246 11.20 -0.70 16.98
N GLN A 247 11.56 -1.30 18.11
CA GLN A 247 12.96 -1.66 18.41
C GLN A 247 13.55 -2.61 17.36
N GLY A 248 12.77 -3.58 16.88
CA GLY A 248 13.17 -4.46 15.79
C GLY A 248 13.38 -3.70 14.48
N PHE A 249 12.53 -2.72 14.20
CA PHE A 249 12.64 -1.88 13.01
C PHE A 249 13.82 -0.89 13.09
N ILE A 250 14.10 -0.34 14.28
CA ILE A 250 15.28 0.51 14.54
C ILE A 250 16.56 -0.31 14.37
N ALA A 251 16.61 -1.54 14.89
CA ALA A 251 17.72 -2.46 14.67
C ALA A 251 17.89 -2.79 13.18
N TYR A 252 16.78 -3.00 12.46
CA TYR A 252 16.79 -3.18 11.01
C TYR A 252 17.37 -1.97 10.26
N ILE A 253 16.95 -0.75 10.58
CA ILE A 253 17.47 0.48 9.98
C ILE A 253 18.97 0.63 10.27
N LYS A 254 19.41 0.31 11.49
CA LYS A 254 20.82 0.44 11.91
C LYS A 254 21.72 -0.62 11.27
N GLU A 255 21.29 -1.88 11.23
CA GLU A 255 22.18 -3.02 10.96
C GLU A 255 21.93 -3.71 9.62
N ARG A 256 20.77 -3.50 8.98
CA ARG A 256 20.33 -4.17 7.72
C ARG A 256 20.40 -5.70 7.73
N LYS A 257 20.44 -6.33 8.91
CA LYS A 257 20.70 -7.78 9.06
C LYS A 257 19.47 -8.66 9.28
N SER A 258 18.32 -8.07 9.59
CA SER A 258 17.09 -8.83 9.82
C SER A 258 16.12 -8.68 8.65
N PRO A 259 15.56 -9.75 8.07
CA PRO A 259 14.42 -9.60 7.18
C PRO A 259 13.27 -8.97 7.98
N HIS A 260 12.85 -7.76 7.63
CA HIS A 260 11.64 -7.13 8.14
C HIS A 260 10.53 -7.34 7.10
N SER A 261 9.31 -7.67 7.51
CA SER A 261 8.23 -7.91 6.54
C SER A 261 7.82 -6.60 5.86
N LEU A 262 7.76 -6.58 4.52
CA LEU A 262 7.35 -5.41 3.72
C LEU A 262 6.02 -4.77 4.21
N ASP A 263 5.11 -5.59 4.75
CA ASP A 263 3.79 -5.18 5.24
C ASP A 263 3.81 -4.27 6.46
N ARG A 264 4.82 -4.42 7.32
CA ARG A 264 4.99 -3.58 8.52
C ARG A 264 5.86 -2.37 8.25
N MET A 265 6.71 -2.41 7.21
CA MET A 265 7.70 -1.38 6.93
C MET A 265 7.09 0.02 6.79
N ALA A 266 5.98 0.18 6.06
CA ALA A 266 5.36 1.49 5.88
C ALA A 266 4.78 2.05 7.19
N SER A 267 4.06 1.21 7.94
CA SER A 267 3.47 1.59 9.23
C SER A 267 4.54 1.90 10.28
N ASP A 268 5.51 1.00 10.44
CA ASP A 268 6.62 1.16 11.38
C ASP A 268 7.47 2.40 11.03
N LEU A 269 7.65 2.69 9.73
CA LEU A 269 8.33 3.90 9.28
C LEU A 269 7.60 5.17 9.67
N LEU A 270 6.28 5.23 9.50
CA LEU A 270 5.48 6.40 9.85
C LEU A 270 5.41 6.60 11.37
N GLN A 271 5.23 5.52 12.12
CA GLN A 271 5.25 5.56 13.58
C GLN A 271 6.63 5.97 14.11
N LEU A 272 7.71 5.41 13.55
CA LEU A 272 9.06 5.82 13.90
C LEU A 272 9.32 7.28 13.53
N ALA A 273 8.88 7.74 12.36
CA ALA A 273 9.01 9.13 11.92
C ALA A 273 8.33 10.11 12.90
N PHE A 274 7.16 9.75 13.44
CA PHE A 274 6.46 10.53 14.46
C PHE A 274 7.32 10.73 15.72
N PHE A 275 7.79 9.64 16.35
CA PHE A 275 8.65 9.73 17.54
C PHE A 275 9.99 10.40 17.25
N TYR A 276 10.55 10.11 16.08
CA TYR A 276 11.84 10.64 15.65
C TYR A 276 11.79 12.16 15.45
N PHE A 277 10.81 12.71 14.74
CA PHE A 277 10.79 14.16 14.47
C PHE A 277 10.53 15.01 15.71
N ARG A 278 9.81 14.48 16.71
CA ARG A 278 9.71 15.11 18.02
C ARG A 278 11.08 15.20 18.70
N SER A 279 11.79 14.07 18.77
CA SER A 279 13.12 13.96 19.39
C SER A 279 14.16 14.79 18.62
N TYR A 280 14.07 14.80 17.28
CA TYR A 280 14.89 15.61 16.38
C TYR A 280 14.69 17.11 16.62
N ARG A 281 13.43 17.58 16.72
CA ARG A 281 13.14 18.98 17.02
C ARG A 281 13.71 19.39 18.38
N LYS A 282 13.50 18.56 19.40
CA LYS A 282 14.01 18.79 20.76
C LYS A 282 15.54 18.86 20.76
N TYR A 283 16.20 17.90 20.12
CA TYR A 283 17.66 17.89 19.93
C TYR A 283 18.15 19.18 19.25
N CYS A 284 17.52 19.58 18.14
CA CYS A 284 17.89 20.79 17.44
C CYS A 284 17.71 22.04 18.33
N GLN A 285 16.66 22.11 19.15
CA GLN A 285 16.47 23.22 20.08
C GLN A 285 17.56 23.28 21.17
N GLU A 286 17.92 22.13 21.75
CA GLU A 286 18.94 22.02 22.79
C GLU A 286 20.33 22.42 22.27
N GLU A 287 20.69 21.93 21.07
CA GLU A 287 21.97 22.21 20.42
C GLU A 287 21.98 23.55 19.65
N ARG A 288 20.87 24.30 19.68
CA ARG A 288 20.67 25.55 18.91
C ARG A 288 20.89 25.39 17.40
N LEU A 289 20.55 24.22 16.89
CA LEU A 289 20.56 23.86 15.48
C LEU A 289 19.20 24.18 14.84
N PRO A 290 19.16 24.41 13.52
CA PRO A 290 17.89 24.62 12.86
C PRO A 290 17.15 23.30 12.68
N GLY A 291 15.83 23.29 12.90
CA GLY A 291 14.97 22.12 12.68
C GLY A 291 14.70 21.87 11.18
N TRP A 292 15.76 21.63 10.40
CA TRP A 292 15.69 21.49 8.95
C TRP A 292 15.64 20.03 8.54
N VAL A 293 14.85 19.73 7.51
CA VAL A 293 14.84 18.42 6.83
C VAL A 293 15.09 18.67 5.35
N LEU A 294 16.06 17.97 4.78
CA LEU A 294 16.38 18.05 3.36
C LEU A 294 15.57 17.01 2.59
N VAL A 295 14.86 17.44 1.55
CA VAL A 295 14.05 16.56 0.72
C VAL A 295 14.56 16.65 -0.71
N TYR A 296 15.09 15.56 -1.22
CA TYR A 296 15.53 15.44 -2.60
C TYR A 296 14.42 14.72 -3.36
N HIS A 297 13.66 15.46 -4.15
CA HIS A 297 12.46 15.00 -4.82
C HIS A 297 12.69 14.79 -6.32
N SER A 298 12.16 13.68 -6.83
CA SER A 298 12.13 13.28 -8.23
C SER A 298 10.67 13.01 -8.59
N GLN A 299 10.28 13.50 -9.77
CA GLN A 299 8.97 13.30 -10.39
C GLN A 299 8.62 11.80 -10.58
N TYR A 300 9.62 10.91 -10.44
CA TYR A 300 9.51 9.47 -10.64
C TYR A 300 9.38 8.66 -9.33
N LEU A 301 8.99 9.27 -8.21
CA LEU A 301 8.69 8.50 -7.01
C LEU A 301 7.60 7.46 -7.29
N HIS A 302 7.85 6.22 -6.89
CA HIS A 302 6.81 5.19 -6.91
C HIS A 302 5.57 5.66 -6.11
N PRO A 303 4.33 5.47 -6.58
CA PRO A 303 3.13 6.02 -5.91
C PRO A 303 2.98 5.66 -4.42
N MET A 304 3.38 4.45 -4.01
CA MET A 304 3.40 4.11 -2.58
C MET A 304 4.39 4.96 -1.78
N ASN A 305 5.58 5.21 -2.33
CA ASN A 305 6.58 6.07 -1.71
C ASN A 305 6.09 7.54 -1.71
N GLN A 306 5.34 7.97 -2.73
CA GLN A 306 4.68 9.28 -2.71
C GLN A 306 3.67 9.39 -1.56
N LYS A 307 2.84 8.38 -1.32
CA LYS A 307 1.87 8.38 -0.21
C LYS A 307 2.56 8.46 1.15
N ILE A 308 3.57 7.62 1.38
CA ILE A 308 4.38 7.65 2.61
C ILE A 308 5.07 9.01 2.76
N PHE A 309 5.61 9.54 1.67
CA PHE A 309 6.27 10.84 1.65
C PHE A 309 5.32 11.97 2.04
N HIS A 310 4.08 12.00 1.52
CA HIS A 310 3.07 12.99 1.93
C HIS A 310 2.77 12.89 3.43
N GLN A 311 2.56 11.69 3.96
CA GLN A 311 2.30 11.49 5.38
C GLN A 311 3.51 11.90 6.26
N VAL A 312 4.73 11.62 5.80
CA VAL A 312 5.96 12.07 6.46
C VAL A 312 6.06 13.60 6.46
N LEU A 313 5.69 14.27 5.36
CA LEU A 313 5.67 15.75 5.30
C LEU A 313 4.62 16.34 6.25
N GLU A 314 3.44 15.73 6.37
CA GLU A 314 2.42 16.14 7.34
C GLU A 314 2.96 16.05 8.78
N ILE A 315 3.63 14.96 9.12
CA ILE A 315 4.29 14.77 10.43
C ILE A 315 5.36 15.86 10.65
N MET A 316 6.21 16.15 9.66
CA MET A 316 7.21 17.21 9.76
C MET A 316 6.58 18.59 9.99
N HIS A 317 5.49 18.88 9.27
CA HIS A 317 4.74 20.13 9.40
C HIS A 317 4.14 20.28 10.79
N HIS A 318 3.57 19.21 11.34
CA HIS A 318 3.05 19.17 12.71
C HIS A 318 4.12 19.56 13.74
N TYR A 319 5.36 19.10 13.55
CA TYR A 319 6.50 19.48 14.39
C TYR A 319 7.18 20.80 13.99
N GLY A 320 6.64 21.57 13.05
CA GLY A 320 7.17 22.87 12.66
C GLY A 320 8.59 22.82 12.09
N LEU A 321 8.99 21.69 11.50
CA LEU A 321 10.28 21.56 10.83
C LEU A 321 10.26 22.31 9.49
N THR A 322 11.37 22.95 9.14
CA THR A 322 11.52 23.61 7.83
C THR A 322 11.98 22.58 6.82
N VAL A 323 11.26 22.45 5.71
CA VAL A 323 11.62 21.53 4.64
C VAL A 323 12.37 22.28 3.55
N VAL A 324 13.58 21.81 3.26
CA VAL A 324 14.40 22.29 2.16
C VAL A 324 14.26 21.29 1.01
N ALA A 325 13.45 21.63 0.01
CA ALA A 325 13.17 20.76 -1.12
C ALA A 325 14.13 21.04 -2.27
N VAL A 326 14.61 19.98 -2.92
CA VAL A 326 15.45 20.04 -4.12
C VAL A 326 14.79 19.22 -5.23
N GLU A 327 14.38 19.87 -6.33
CA GLU A 327 13.66 19.24 -7.45
C GLU A 327 14.60 18.98 -8.64
N HIS A 328 14.46 17.80 -9.27
CA HIS A 328 15.16 17.40 -10.48
C HIS A 328 14.37 17.73 -11.76
N LYS A 329 14.97 18.44 -12.73
CA LYS A 329 14.52 18.41 -14.14
C LYS A 329 15.52 17.63 -14.96
N LEU A 330 15.04 16.70 -15.79
CA LEU A 330 15.85 16.24 -16.92
C LEU A 330 15.97 17.42 -17.90
N ILE A 331 17.11 18.10 -17.88
CA ILE A 331 17.68 18.64 -19.10
C ILE A 331 19.03 17.93 -19.20
N GLU A 332 19.09 16.90 -20.05
CA GLU A 332 20.33 16.18 -20.33
C GLU A 332 21.28 17.12 -21.06
N PHE A 333 22.10 17.84 -20.29
CA PHE A 333 23.42 18.24 -20.75
C PHE A 333 24.44 17.46 -19.90
N PRO A 334 25.47 16.85 -20.50
CA PRO A 334 26.50 16.14 -19.74
C PRO A 334 27.23 17.12 -18.83
N HIS A 335 27.30 16.78 -17.55
CA HIS A 335 27.78 17.68 -16.48
C HIS A 335 29.28 17.63 -16.26
N TYR A 336 29.87 16.54 -16.67
CA TYR A 336 31.27 16.43 -17.01
C TYR A 336 31.34 15.51 -18.22
N GLU A 337 32.31 15.75 -19.10
CA GLU A 337 32.61 14.85 -20.19
C GLU A 337 34.00 14.32 -19.91
N VAL A 338 34.10 13.00 -19.69
CA VAL A 338 35.40 12.31 -19.75
C VAL A 338 35.48 11.70 -21.12
N GLU A 339 36.14 12.41 -22.01
CA GLU A 339 36.36 11.92 -23.35
C GLU A 339 37.79 11.38 -23.39
N ALA A 340 37.92 10.07 -23.35
CA ALA A 340 39.10 9.44 -23.90
C ALA A 340 39.00 9.52 -25.42
N TYR A 341 39.61 10.55 -25.97
CA TYR A 341 39.86 10.60 -27.39
C TYR A 341 41.34 10.38 -27.63
N ARG A 342 41.66 9.44 -28.48
CA ARG A 342 42.94 9.51 -29.14
C ARG A 342 42.88 10.81 -29.98
N VAL A 343 43.70 11.84 -29.72
CA VAL A 343 43.78 13.07 -30.59
C VAL A 343 44.22 12.73 -32.00
N ASN A 344 44.67 11.51 -32.14
CA ASN A 344 44.57 10.83 -33.37
C ASN A 344 43.22 10.10 -33.37
N GLU A 345 42.12 10.74 -33.82
CA GLU A 345 40.79 10.09 -33.84
C GLU A 345 41.00 8.68 -34.40
N THR A 346 40.42 7.64 -33.79
CA THR A 346 40.54 6.31 -34.37
C THR A 346 39.65 6.32 -35.58
N TYR A 347 40.26 6.64 -36.71
CA TYR A 347 39.54 6.71 -37.94
C TYR A 347 39.44 5.29 -38.48
N TYR A 348 38.21 4.90 -38.78
CA TYR A 348 37.96 3.78 -39.67
C TYR A 348 38.19 4.25 -41.10
N TYR A 349 39.04 3.53 -41.83
CA TYR A 349 39.33 3.78 -43.24
C TYR A 349 38.52 2.80 -44.08
N GLU A 350 38.11 3.19 -45.30
CA GLU A 350 37.36 2.31 -46.21
C GLU A 350 38.09 0.99 -46.53
N ASP A 351 39.39 0.89 -46.25
CA ASP A 351 40.21 -0.32 -46.40
C ASP A 351 40.22 -1.25 -45.16
N GLY A 352 39.48 -0.90 -44.11
CA GLY A 352 39.28 -1.72 -42.91
C GLY A 352 40.33 -1.55 -41.82
N LEU A 353 41.26 -0.61 -41.94
CA LEU A 353 42.30 -0.38 -40.93
C LEU A 353 41.84 0.59 -39.85
N LEU A 354 42.25 0.35 -38.60
CA LEU A 354 42.23 1.39 -37.57
C LEU A 354 43.50 2.21 -37.65
N GLY A 355 43.36 3.45 -38.09
CA GLY A 355 44.43 4.41 -38.05
C GLY A 355 44.14 5.50 -37.04
N VAL A 356 44.91 6.55 -37.18
CA VAL A 356 45.08 7.57 -36.16
C VAL A 356 45.19 8.96 -36.73
N HIS A 357 45.09 9.11 -38.03
CA HIS A 357 45.30 10.38 -38.68
C HIS A 357 44.16 10.64 -39.64
N ALA A 358 43.50 11.79 -39.53
CA ALA A 358 42.43 12.17 -40.43
C ALA A 358 42.99 12.22 -41.85
N SER A 359 42.53 11.30 -42.69
CA SER A 359 42.64 11.39 -44.14
C SER A 359 41.23 11.54 -44.72
N ASP A 360 41.12 12.10 -45.92
CA ASP A 360 39.84 12.17 -46.62
C ASP A 360 39.16 10.78 -46.64
N GLY A 361 37.94 10.70 -46.10
CA GLY A 361 37.10 9.49 -46.09
C GLY A 361 37.02 8.69 -44.79
N ALA A 362 37.69 9.10 -43.71
CA ALA A 362 37.82 8.30 -42.49
C ALA A 362 36.79 8.69 -41.39
N GLN A 363 36.22 7.71 -40.65
CA GLN A 363 35.10 7.92 -39.68
C GLN A 363 35.51 7.78 -38.21
N VAL A 364 34.96 8.63 -37.32
CA VAL A 364 35.29 8.70 -35.88
C VAL A 364 34.56 7.61 -35.07
N MET A 365 35.25 6.97 -34.12
CA MET A 365 34.69 5.95 -33.22
C MET A 365 34.84 6.29 -31.73
N THR A 366 33.81 5.97 -30.94
CA THR A 366 33.85 5.93 -29.47
C THR A 366 34.56 4.67 -28.96
N PRO A 367 34.94 4.63 -27.68
CA PRO A 367 35.63 3.46 -27.14
C PRO A 367 34.81 2.18 -27.04
N TYR A 368 33.50 2.31 -26.79
CA TYR A 368 32.61 1.15 -26.80
C TYR A 368 32.47 0.61 -28.22
N GLU A 369 32.29 1.49 -29.21
CA GLU A 369 32.31 1.13 -30.62
C GLU A 369 33.64 0.45 -31.02
N ALA A 370 34.78 0.92 -30.49
CA ALA A 370 36.08 0.29 -30.71
C ALA A 370 36.17 -1.13 -30.12
N ILE A 371 35.58 -1.40 -28.95
CA ILE A 371 35.51 -2.75 -28.37
C ILE A 371 34.67 -3.69 -29.26
N LEU A 372 33.51 -3.22 -29.72
CA LEU A 372 32.63 -3.99 -30.61
C LEU A 372 33.32 -4.25 -31.95
N TRP A 373 33.98 -3.24 -32.52
CA TRP A 373 34.75 -3.34 -33.76
C TRP A 373 35.93 -4.31 -33.61
N GLN A 374 36.74 -4.22 -32.55
CA GLN A 374 37.86 -5.14 -32.31
C GLN A 374 37.39 -6.57 -32.15
N TRP A 375 36.25 -6.77 -31.49
CA TRP A 375 35.66 -8.09 -31.40
C TRP A 375 35.21 -8.59 -32.78
N LEU A 376 34.56 -7.75 -33.59
CA LEU A 376 34.16 -8.09 -34.97
C LEU A 376 35.36 -8.41 -35.87
N GLU A 377 36.43 -7.62 -35.78
CA GLU A 377 37.69 -7.88 -36.47
C GLU A 377 38.30 -9.21 -36.02
N SER A 378 38.25 -9.54 -34.72
CA SER A 378 38.70 -10.84 -34.20
C SER A 378 37.87 -12.02 -34.71
N GLN A 379 36.66 -11.75 -35.23
CA GLN A 379 35.80 -12.72 -35.92
C GLN A 379 35.96 -12.66 -37.45
N GLU A 380 36.97 -11.94 -37.96
CA GLU A 380 37.25 -11.76 -39.39
C GLU A 380 36.09 -11.09 -40.17
N VAL A 381 35.31 -10.23 -39.51
CA VAL A 381 34.21 -9.48 -40.13
C VAL A 381 34.68 -8.14 -40.67
N VAL A 382 34.34 -7.86 -41.92
CA VAL A 382 34.53 -6.53 -42.51
C VAL A 382 33.43 -5.61 -42.00
N VAL A 383 33.82 -4.55 -41.29
CA VAL A 383 32.88 -3.59 -40.69
C VAL A 383 32.69 -2.42 -41.64
N GLU A 384 31.57 -2.34 -42.36
CA GLU A 384 31.34 -1.28 -43.37
C GLU A 384 31.01 0.10 -42.77
N SER A 385 30.55 0.13 -41.51
CA SER A 385 30.12 1.34 -40.80
C SER A 385 30.44 1.21 -39.31
N VAL A 386 30.93 2.29 -38.73
CA VAL A 386 31.28 2.35 -37.30
C VAL A 386 30.20 3.00 -36.43
N ASP A 387 29.07 3.33 -37.04
CA ASP A 387 27.87 3.70 -36.30
C ASP A 387 27.50 2.59 -35.30
N LEU A 388 27.19 2.96 -34.06
CA LEU A 388 26.90 2.01 -32.99
C LEU A 388 25.83 0.98 -33.35
N ALA A 389 24.76 1.37 -34.05
CA ALA A 389 23.73 0.43 -34.47
C ALA A 389 24.28 -0.57 -35.49
N SER A 390 25.12 -0.10 -36.42
CA SER A 390 25.81 -0.96 -37.40
C SER A 390 26.76 -1.96 -36.74
N LEU A 391 27.53 -1.51 -35.73
CA LEU A 391 28.42 -2.37 -34.95
C LEU A 391 27.66 -3.38 -34.10
N LEU A 392 26.60 -2.96 -33.42
CA LEU A 392 25.73 -3.87 -32.66
C LEU A 392 25.07 -4.91 -33.57
N HIS A 393 24.62 -4.49 -34.76
CA HIS A 393 24.07 -5.39 -35.77
C HIS A 393 25.12 -6.42 -36.22
N GLY A 394 26.34 -5.97 -36.51
CA GLY A 394 27.46 -6.84 -36.81
C GLY A 394 27.74 -7.82 -35.68
N VAL A 395 27.73 -7.34 -34.42
CA VAL A 395 27.96 -8.19 -33.25
C VAL A 395 26.88 -9.25 -33.11
N PHE A 396 25.61 -8.87 -33.22
CA PHE A 396 24.50 -9.81 -33.16
C PHE A 396 24.58 -10.86 -34.26
N TRP A 397 25.01 -10.49 -35.47
CA TRP A 397 25.19 -11.42 -36.60
C TRP A 397 26.27 -12.48 -36.34
N GLN A 398 27.32 -12.13 -35.59
CA GLN A 398 28.41 -13.06 -35.25
C GLN A 398 28.20 -13.85 -33.97
N LEU A 399 27.29 -13.43 -33.09
CA LEU A 399 26.90 -14.24 -31.95
C LEU A 399 26.30 -15.55 -32.45
N ASP A 400 26.69 -16.68 -31.86
CA ASP A 400 26.02 -17.95 -32.17
C ASP A 400 24.55 -17.91 -31.74
N GLU A 401 23.72 -18.78 -32.34
CA GLU A 401 22.27 -18.83 -32.09
C GLU A 401 21.96 -18.95 -30.58
N LEU A 402 22.80 -19.68 -29.83
CA LEU A 402 22.64 -19.82 -28.39
C LEU A 402 22.90 -18.50 -27.65
N ALA A 403 23.97 -17.77 -27.96
CA ALA A 403 24.29 -16.47 -27.35
C ALA A 403 23.24 -15.42 -27.68
N GLN A 404 22.75 -15.39 -28.92
CA GLN A 404 21.63 -14.52 -29.33
C GLN A 404 20.38 -14.83 -28.51
N ARG A 405 20.02 -16.11 -28.40
CA ARG A 405 18.84 -16.55 -27.65
C ARG A 405 18.99 -16.25 -26.16
N VAL A 406 20.17 -16.44 -25.57
CA VAL A 406 20.48 -16.07 -24.18
C VAL A 406 20.34 -14.57 -23.96
N LEU A 407 20.93 -13.75 -24.84
CA LEU A 407 20.85 -12.30 -24.76
C LEU A 407 19.40 -11.81 -24.84
N PHE A 408 18.60 -12.40 -25.72
CA PHE A 408 17.18 -12.09 -25.85
C PHE A 408 16.38 -12.50 -24.60
N GLN A 409 16.69 -13.66 -24.00
CA GLN A 409 16.08 -14.08 -22.73
C GLN A 409 16.44 -13.17 -21.55
N VAL A 410 17.70 -12.71 -21.48
CA VAL A 410 18.14 -11.72 -20.49
C VAL A 410 17.44 -10.37 -20.70
N MET A 411 17.27 -9.94 -21.94
CA MET A 411 16.49 -8.74 -22.26
C MET A 411 15.04 -8.87 -21.78
N LEU A 412 14.39 -10.01 -22.03
CA LEU A 412 13.02 -10.24 -21.57
C LEU A 412 12.94 -10.33 -20.04
N ALA A 413 13.94 -10.95 -19.41
CA ALA A 413 14.10 -11.05 -17.96
C ALA A 413 14.22 -9.68 -17.28
N ASP A 414 15.04 -8.79 -17.85
CA ASP A 414 15.39 -7.46 -17.33
C ASP A 414 15.66 -7.43 -15.81
N GLY A 415 16.36 -8.47 -15.32
CA GLY A 415 16.66 -8.62 -13.90
C GLY A 415 15.49 -8.97 -12.98
N MET A 416 14.33 -9.36 -13.51
CA MET A 416 13.17 -9.86 -12.75
C MET A 416 13.26 -11.35 -12.40
N ILE A 417 14.11 -12.10 -13.12
CA ILE A 417 14.40 -13.50 -12.85
C ILE A 417 15.92 -13.71 -12.72
N ASP A 418 16.31 -14.72 -11.94
CA ASP A 418 17.71 -15.06 -11.73
C ASP A 418 18.32 -15.78 -12.95
N VAL A 419 19.65 -15.88 -12.98
CA VAL A 419 20.36 -16.59 -14.06
C VAL A 419 19.92 -18.05 -14.16
N ALA A 420 19.65 -18.71 -13.04
CA ALA A 420 19.23 -20.11 -13.05
C ALA A 420 17.91 -20.30 -13.82
N THR A 421 16.95 -19.39 -13.62
CA THR A 421 15.67 -19.38 -14.33
C THR A 421 15.84 -19.04 -15.80
N VAL A 422 16.70 -18.07 -16.15
CA VAL A 422 17.03 -17.75 -17.56
C VAL A 422 17.66 -18.94 -18.27
N VAL A 423 18.55 -19.67 -17.60
CA VAL A 423 19.18 -20.88 -18.14
C VAL A 423 18.15 -22.00 -18.31
N ALA A 424 17.30 -22.20 -17.31
CA ALA A 424 16.30 -23.27 -17.33
C ALA A 424 15.17 -23.01 -18.36
N SER A 425 14.83 -21.74 -18.63
CA SER A 425 13.83 -21.36 -19.65
C SER A 425 14.24 -21.69 -21.09
N LEU A 426 15.52 -21.95 -21.32
CA LEU A 426 16.02 -22.39 -22.62
C LEU A 426 15.74 -23.87 -22.90
N GLU A 427 15.31 -24.63 -21.87
CA GLU A 427 14.99 -26.07 -21.90
C GLU A 427 16.12 -26.93 -22.50
N LEU A 428 17.37 -26.60 -22.15
CA LEU A 428 18.56 -27.32 -22.59
C LEU A 428 18.97 -28.42 -21.60
N ASP A 429 19.67 -29.44 -22.10
CA ASP A 429 20.29 -30.46 -21.28
C ASP A 429 21.45 -29.90 -20.42
N GLY A 430 21.99 -30.70 -19.50
CA GLY A 430 23.04 -30.24 -18.60
C GLY A 430 24.30 -29.70 -19.30
N GLN A 431 24.64 -30.22 -20.49
CA GLN A 431 25.76 -29.70 -21.28
C GLN A 431 25.43 -28.35 -21.92
N GLY A 432 24.22 -28.19 -22.45
CA GLY A 432 23.72 -26.92 -22.98
C GLY A 432 23.66 -25.83 -21.91
N GLN A 433 23.26 -26.15 -20.68
CA GLN A 433 23.26 -25.19 -19.57
C GLN A 433 24.67 -24.65 -19.27
N LEU A 434 25.70 -25.51 -19.28
CA LEU A 434 27.10 -25.07 -19.11
C LEU A 434 27.57 -24.14 -20.23
N LEU A 435 27.09 -24.37 -21.46
CA LEU A 435 27.37 -23.48 -22.59
C LEU A 435 26.68 -22.12 -22.42
N VAL A 436 25.46 -22.08 -21.90
CA VAL A 436 24.75 -20.82 -21.59
C VAL A 436 25.55 -19.95 -20.62
N TYR A 437 26.10 -20.52 -19.54
CA TYR A 437 26.95 -19.76 -18.61
C TYR A 437 28.20 -19.17 -19.28
N LYS A 438 28.80 -19.90 -20.23
CA LYS A 438 29.93 -19.37 -21.02
C LYS A 438 29.49 -18.22 -21.92
N ARG A 439 28.28 -18.29 -22.51
CA ARG A 439 27.72 -17.21 -23.33
C ARG A 439 27.35 -15.99 -22.50
N LEU A 440 26.77 -16.16 -21.30
CA LEU A 440 26.52 -15.04 -20.38
C LEU A 440 27.81 -14.28 -20.05
N ARG A 441 28.91 -14.98 -19.75
CA ARG A 441 30.23 -14.34 -19.54
C ARG A 441 30.77 -13.64 -20.78
N LEU A 442 30.52 -14.17 -21.97
CA LEU A 442 30.88 -13.50 -23.22
C LEU A 442 30.08 -12.21 -23.39
N LEU A 443 28.76 -12.26 -23.21
CA LEU A 443 27.86 -11.11 -23.29
C LEU A 443 28.23 -10.03 -22.26
N GLU A 444 28.63 -10.43 -21.05
CA GLU A 444 29.14 -9.53 -20.02
C GLU A 444 30.48 -8.88 -20.42
N LYS A 445 31.41 -9.64 -21.02
CA LYS A 445 32.67 -9.11 -21.54
C LYS A 445 32.48 -8.13 -22.70
N LEU A 446 31.53 -8.42 -23.59
CA LEU A 446 31.09 -7.52 -24.65
C LEU A 446 30.24 -6.36 -24.13
N ARG A 447 29.97 -6.34 -22.82
CA ARG A 447 29.20 -5.29 -22.14
C ARG A 447 27.78 -5.12 -22.71
N LEU A 448 27.20 -6.21 -23.20
CA LEU A 448 25.80 -6.26 -23.63
C LEU A 448 24.85 -6.46 -22.43
N ILE A 449 25.34 -7.14 -21.38
CA ILE A 449 24.61 -7.39 -20.14
C ILE A 449 25.44 -7.01 -18.90
N THR A 450 24.75 -6.80 -17.78
CA THR A 450 25.34 -6.59 -16.46
C THR A 450 25.62 -7.91 -15.72
N ASP A 451 26.13 -7.80 -14.49
CA ASP A 451 26.57 -8.89 -13.59
C ASP A 451 25.82 -10.23 -13.75
N VAL A 452 26.59 -11.26 -14.12
CA VAL A 452 26.11 -12.63 -14.35
C VAL A 452 25.86 -13.40 -13.04
N GLN A 453 26.27 -12.90 -11.87
CA GLN A 453 26.09 -13.62 -10.61
C GLN A 453 24.72 -13.44 -9.96
N SER A 454 23.93 -12.48 -10.42
CA SER A 454 22.65 -12.13 -9.80
C SER A 454 21.48 -12.22 -10.79
N ALA A 455 20.91 -11.08 -11.15
CA ALA A 455 19.78 -10.96 -12.07
C ALA A 455 20.25 -10.09 -13.25
N PRO A 456 20.66 -10.70 -14.37
CA PRO A 456 21.33 -10.00 -15.44
C PRO A 456 20.36 -9.02 -16.11
N ARG A 457 20.87 -7.85 -16.49
CA ARG A 457 20.12 -6.79 -17.17
C ARG A 457 20.83 -6.37 -18.44
N LEU A 458 20.13 -5.76 -19.38
CA LEU A 458 20.80 -5.09 -20.49
C LEU A 458 21.59 -3.88 -19.98
N MET A 459 22.76 -3.64 -20.57
CA MET A 459 23.58 -2.48 -20.18
C MET A 459 22.99 -1.15 -20.71
N PHE A 460 22.30 -1.19 -21.86
CA PHE A 460 21.69 -0.03 -22.50
C PHE A 460 20.29 -0.34 -23.04
N THR A 461 19.38 0.62 -22.96
CA THR A 461 18.01 0.49 -23.51
C THR A 461 17.99 0.40 -25.05
N LEU A 462 18.97 1.01 -25.74
CA LEU A 462 19.11 0.92 -27.20
C LEU A 462 19.24 -0.54 -27.67
N LEU A 463 19.91 -1.40 -26.89
CA LEU A 463 20.04 -2.83 -27.20
C LEU A 463 18.70 -3.52 -27.33
N GLN A 464 17.68 -3.09 -26.59
CA GLN A 464 16.35 -3.67 -26.68
C GLN A 464 15.75 -3.44 -28.06
N ILE A 465 15.83 -2.21 -28.58
CA ILE A 465 15.29 -1.84 -29.90
C ILE A 465 16.00 -2.66 -30.99
N GLU A 466 17.34 -2.68 -30.95
CA GLU A 466 18.15 -3.40 -31.93
C GLU A 466 17.96 -4.92 -31.86
N LEU A 467 17.81 -5.50 -30.67
CA LEU A 467 17.55 -6.94 -30.50
C LEU A 467 16.17 -7.34 -31.04
N TYR A 468 15.14 -6.50 -30.86
CA TYR A 468 13.83 -6.75 -31.46
C TYR A 468 13.87 -6.64 -32.99
N ALA A 469 14.56 -5.62 -33.53
CA ALA A 469 14.78 -5.48 -34.97
C ALA A 469 15.54 -6.69 -35.55
N TYR A 470 16.61 -7.11 -34.88
CA TYR A 470 17.45 -8.23 -35.29
C TYR A 470 16.71 -9.57 -35.22
N ALA A 471 16.07 -9.87 -34.08
CA ALA A 471 15.34 -11.12 -33.91
C ALA A 471 14.15 -11.23 -34.86
N GLY A 472 13.59 -10.10 -35.31
CA GLY A 472 12.52 -10.05 -36.32
C GLY A 472 11.37 -10.98 -35.95
N SER A 473 11.07 -11.95 -36.81
CA SER A 473 10.00 -12.94 -36.59
C SER A 473 10.30 -13.93 -35.45
N GLN A 474 11.57 -14.17 -35.11
CA GLN A 474 11.96 -15.07 -34.01
C GLN A 474 11.68 -14.46 -32.64
N ALA A 475 11.60 -13.12 -32.53
CA ALA A 475 11.31 -12.43 -31.29
C ALA A 475 10.05 -12.97 -30.60
N GLN A 476 8.97 -13.16 -31.37
CA GLN A 476 7.72 -13.69 -30.85
C GLN A 476 7.85 -15.13 -30.34
N ALA A 477 8.65 -15.97 -31.02
CA ALA A 477 8.91 -17.33 -30.59
C ALA A 477 9.72 -17.37 -29.27
N TYR A 478 10.66 -16.45 -29.08
CA TYR A 478 11.42 -16.34 -27.83
C TYR A 478 10.57 -15.85 -26.66
N VAL A 479 9.72 -14.85 -26.91
CA VAL A 479 8.73 -14.38 -25.93
C VAL A 479 7.76 -15.50 -25.55
N ALA A 480 7.23 -16.23 -26.54
CA ALA A 480 6.30 -17.33 -26.31
C ALA A 480 6.95 -18.45 -25.47
N ARG A 481 8.17 -18.89 -25.82
CA ARG A 481 8.88 -19.92 -25.04
C ARG A 481 9.15 -19.51 -23.60
N LEU A 482 9.58 -18.26 -23.36
CA LEU A 482 9.78 -17.77 -22.00
C LEU A 482 8.45 -17.70 -21.24
N GLY A 483 7.41 -17.15 -21.86
CA GLY A 483 6.07 -17.06 -21.28
C GLY A 483 5.50 -18.43 -20.92
N GLU A 484 5.60 -19.41 -21.83
CA GLU A 484 5.19 -20.80 -21.62
C GLU A 484 5.98 -21.46 -20.48
N TYR A 485 7.29 -21.23 -20.44
CA TYR A 485 8.14 -21.75 -19.37
C TYR A 485 7.71 -21.18 -18.00
N LEU A 486 7.55 -19.86 -17.90
CA LEU A 486 7.15 -19.22 -16.65
C LEU A 486 5.74 -19.64 -16.21
N LEU A 487 4.81 -19.81 -17.17
CA LEU A 487 3.46 -20.34 -16.92
C LEU A 487 3.50 -21.78 -16.40
N LYS A 488 4.26 -22.65 -17.07
CA LYS A 488 4.34 -24.09 -16.77
C LYS A 488 4.89 -24.36 -15.38
N TYR A 489 5.89 -23.60 -14.97
CA TYR A 489 6.60 -23.84 -13.71
C TYR A 489 6.22 -22.88 -12.59
N ARG A 490 5.34 -21.89 -12.84
CA ARG A 490 4.96 -20.82 -11.90
C ARG A 490 6.18 -20.31 -11.11
N VAL A 491 7.30 -20.10 -11.81
CA VAL A 491 8.61 -19.78 -11.20
C VAL A 491 8.58 -18.46 -10.43
N LEU A 492 7.63 -17.60 -10.82
CA LEU A 492 7.36 -16.33 -10.21
C LEU A 492 6.37 -16.51 -9.06
N GLY A 493 6.76 -16.07 -7.86
CA GLY A 493 5.83 -15.91 -6.74
C GLY A 493 4.70 -14.94 -7.08
N GLU A 494 3.68 -14.86 -6.23
CA GLU A 494 2.48 -14.02 -6.44
C GLU A 494 2.83 -12.56 -6.76
N ASP A 495 3.92 -12.04 -6.20
CA ASP A 495 4.42 -10.67 -6.36
C ASP A 495 4.88 -10.32 -7.79
N SER A 496 5.05 -11.31 -8.67
CA SER A 496 5.57 -11.13 -10.04
C SER A 496 4.56 -11.49 -11.13
N LEU A 497 3.28 -11.67 -10.79
CA LEU A 497 2.20 -11.95 -11.75
C LEU A 497 2.02 -10.83 -12.80
N TRP A 498 2.36 -9.58 -12.47
CA TRP A 498 2.32 -8.47 -13.44
C TRP A 498 3.37 -8.61 -14.53
N TYR A 499 4.58 -9.01 -14.15
CA TYR A 499 5.66 -9.27 -15.11
C TYR A 499 5.29 -10.46 -16.02
N LEU A 500 4.70 -11.51 -15.44
CA LEU A 500 4.16 -12.63 -16.21
C LEU A 500 3.07 -12.18 -17.19
N PHE A 501 2.16 -11.31 -16.75
CA PHE A 501 1.15 -10.71 -17.63
C PHE A 501 1.78 -9.99 -18.82
N MET A 502 2.74 -9.08 -18.58
CA MET A 502 3.42 -8.33 -19.65
C MET A 502 4.13 -9.23 -20.68
N LEU A 503 4.71 -10.35 -20.23
CA LEU A 503 5.37 -11.32 -21.12
C LEU A 503 4.37 -12.16 -21.92
N VAL A 504 3.36 -12.71 -21.26
CA VAL A 504 2.37 -13.58 -21.91
C VAL A 504 1.49 -12.77 -22.88
N GLU A 505 1.18 -11.52 -22.54
CA GLU A 505 0.52 -10.58 -23.46
C GLU A 505 1.33 -10.38 -24.75
N LYS A 506 2.64 -10.22 -24.63
CA LYS A 506 3.55 -10.07 -25.80
C LYS A 506 3.63 -11.35 -26.65
N SER A 507 3.46 -12.53 -26.05
CA SER A 507 3.46 -13.81 -26.78
C SER A 507 2.25 -13.98 -27.71
N GLY A 508 1.14 -13.29 -27.43
CA GLY A 508 -0.13 -13.45 -28.13
C GLY A 508 -1.01 -14.58 -27.57
N ALA A 509 -0.61 -15.23 -26.46
CA ALA A 509 -1.42 -16.22 -25.76
C ALA A 509 -2.54 -15.54 -24.94
N ILE A 510 -3.54 -14.99 -25.63
CA ILE A 510 -4.61 -14.17 -25.03
C ILE A 510 -5.34 -14.93 -23.90
N ASP A 511 -5.71 -16.20 -24.10
CA ASP A 511 -6.49 -16.95 -23.10
C ASP A 511 -5.70 -17.20 -21.80
N ALA A 512 -4.39 -17.49 -21.93
CA ALA A 512 -3.50 -17.60 -20.77
C ALA A 512 -3.33 -16.24 -20.07
N THR A 513 -3.24 -15.17 -20.85
CA THR A 513 -3.16 -13.79 -20.34
C THR A 513 -4.40 -13.45 -19.51
N LEU A 514 -5.60 -13.80 -20.00
CA LEU A 514 -6.86 -13.59 -19.28
C LEU A 514 -6.87 -14.37 -17.95
N GLY A 515 -6.40 -15.62 -17.94
CA GLY A 515 -6.23 -16.39 -16.71
C GLY A 515 -5.30 -15.73 -15.69
N ILE A 516 -4.16 -15.18 -16.14
CA ILE A 516 -3.22 -14.46 -15.27
C ILE A 516 -3.85 -13.17 -14.71
N ILE A 517 -4.55 -12.39 -15.54
CA ILE A 517 -5.25 -11.18 -15.08
C ILE A 517 -6.25 -11.55 -13.98
N HIS A 518 -7.03 -12.60 -14.19
CA HIS A 518 -7.98 -13.10 -13.19
C HIS A 518 -7.30 -13.47 -11.87
N ASP A 519 -6.29 -14.35 -11.92
CA ASP A 519 -5.56 -14.79 -10.74
C ASP A 519 -4.90 -13.62 -9.99
N ASN A 520 -4.30 -12.68 -10.73
CA ASN A 520 -3.63 -11.51 -10.17
C ASN A 520 -4.62 -10.57 -9.47
N LEU A 521 -5.72 -10.20 -10.14
CA LEU A 521 -6.75 -9.35 -9.53
C LEU A 521 -7.37 -10.01 -8.29
N HIS A 522 -7.62 -11.32 -8.32
CA HIS A 522 -8.11 -12.03 -7.14
C HIS A 522 -7.08 -12.08 -6.01
N GLY A 523 -5.81 -12.35 -6.31
CA GLY A 523 -4.74 -12.34 -5.32
C GLY A 523 -4.56 -10.96 -4.67
N LEU A 524 -4.59 -9.89 -5.45
CA LEU A 524 -4.55 -8.51 -4.94
C LEU A 524 -5.75 -8.18 -4.04
N LEU A 525 -6.94 -8.65 -4.40
CA LEU A 525 -8.15 -8.49 -3.59
C LEU A 525 -8.10 -9.33 -2.30
N ASP A 526 -7.59 -10.56 -2.36
CA ASP A 526 -7.38 -11.43 -1.20
C ASP A 526 -6.38 -10.82 -0.22
N ALA A 527 -5.30 -10.23 -0.75
CA ALA A 527 -4.25 -9.59 0.04
C ALA A 527 -4.73 -8.29 0.72
N ARG A 528 -5.76 -7.61 0.18
CA ARG A 528 -6.29 -6.31 0.67
C ARG A 528 -5.24 -5.19 0.82
N ARG A 529 -4.07 -5.33 0.17
CA ARG A 529 -2.90 -4.46 0.36
C ARG A 529 -2.75 -3.37 -0.70
N VAL A 530 -3.42 -3.52 -1.84
CA VAL A 530 -3.21 -2.66 -3.01
C VAL A 530 -4.54 -2.07 -3.45
N ASP A 531 -4.50 -0.81 -3.88
CA ASP A 531 -5.64 -0.16 -4.51
C ASP A 531 -5.86 -0.77 -5.90
N VAL A 532 -6.79 -1.72 -5.98
CA VAL A 532 -7.11 -2.46 -7.21
C VAL A 532 -7.66 -1.53 -8.30
N ARG A 533 -8.08 -0.29 -7.97
CA ARG A 533 -8.56 0.71 -8.95
C ARG A 533 -7.54 0.98 -10.03
N PHE A 534 -6.26 1.10 -9.68
CA PHE A 534 -5.19 1.30 -10.66
C PHE A 534 -5.19 0.18 -11.70
N TYR A 535 -5.28 -1.06 -11.23
CA TYR A 535 -5.37 -2.23 -12.10
C TYR A 535 -6.65 -2.25 -12.93
N LEU A 536 -7.78 -1.82 -12.37
CA LEU A 536 -9.07 -1.79 -13.08
C LEU A 536 -9.19 -0.67 -14.12
N THR A 537 -8.32 0.33 -14.07
CA THR A 537 -8.25 1.43 -15.05
C THR A 537 -7.33 1.16 -16.24
N PHE A 538 -6.53 0.09 -16.22
CA PHE A 538 -5.72 -0.25 -17.40
C PHE A 538 -6.56 -0.70 -18.57
N ASN A 539 -6.21 -0.21 -19.76
CA ASN A 539 -6.70 -0.73 -21.02
C ASN A 539 -5.95 -2.01 -21.36
N TYR A 540 -6.33 -3.11 -20.70
CA TYR A 540 -5.78 -4.43 -21.02
C TYR A 540 -6.01 -4.77 -22.50
N LEU A 541 -4.95 -5.18 -23.19
CA LEU A 541 -5.02 -5.71 -24.55
C LEU A 541 -5.56 -4.69 -25.58
N GLU A 542 -5.37 -3.37 -25.37
CA GLU A 542 -5.88 -2.31 -26.25
C GLU A 542 -5.44 -2.47 -27.71
N ASP A 543 -4.19 -2.87 -27.93
CA ASP A 543 -3.58 -3.05 -29.25
C ASP A 543 -3.83 -4.44 -29.86
N ARG A 544 -4.69 -5.28 -29.26
CA ARG A 544 -4.92 -6.67 -29.70
C ARG A 544 -6.33 -6.85 -30.27
N GLU A 545 -6.41 -7.55 -31.40
CA GLU A 545 -7.68 -8.00 -31.95
C GLU A 545 -8.25 -9.16 -31.11
N LEU A 546 -9.15 -8.81 -30.18
CA LEU A 546 -9.84 -9.80 -29.36
C LEU A 546 -11.06 -10.38 -30.08
N SER A 547 -11.22 -11.70 -30.04
CA SER A 547 -12.46 -12.36 -30.43
C SER A 547 -13.62 -11.91 -29.53
N HIS A 548 -14.86 -12.08 -30.00
CA HIS A 548 -16.04 -11.74 -29.19
C HIS A 548 -16.04 -12.46 -27.82
N THR A 549 -15.64 -13.74 -27.80
CA THR A 549 -15.54 -14.55 -26.58
C THR A 549 -14.46 -14.05 -25.63
N GLN A 550 -13.30 -13.63 -26.15
CA GLN A 550 -12.21 -13.07 -25.33
C GLN A 550 -12.58 -11.71 -24.76
N ARG A 551 -13.26 -10.84 -25.53
CA ARG A 551 -13.78 -9.57 -25.01
C ARG A 551 -14.79 -9.79 -23.89
N ALA A 552 -15.73 -10.73 -24.07
CA ALA A 552 -16.70 -11.07 -23.04
C ALA A 552 -16.03 -11.62 -21.78
N THR A 553 -14.98 -12.44 -21.94
CA THR A 553 -14.20 -13.00 -20.83
C THR A 553 -13.41 -11.94 -20.08
N LEU A 554 -12.69 -11.06 -20.79
CA LEU A 554 -11.99 -9.93 -20.18
C LEU A 554 -12.95 -9.03 -19.40
N LYS A 555 -14.12 -8.71 -19.98
CA LYS A 555 -15.17 -7.97 -19.27
C LYS A 555 -15.60 -8.72 -18.02
N ALA A 556 -15.93 -10.00 -18.09
CA ALA A 556 -16.33 -10.79 -16.92
C ALA A 556 -15.27 -10.75 -15.79
N ILE A 557 -13.98 -10.87 -16.12
CA ILE A 557 -12.88 -10.76 -15.16
C ILE A 557 -12.83 -9.38 -14.50
N LEU A 558 -12.84 -8.32 -15.30
CA LEU A 558 -12.79 -6.95 -14.78
C LEU A 558 -14.02 -6.60 -13.94
N TYR A 559 -15.21 -7.03 -14.36
CA TYR A 559 -16.45 -6.84 -13.59
C TYR A 559 -16.48 -7.66 -12.30
N THR A 560 -15.95 -8.88 -12.31
CA THR A 560 -15.77 -9.70 -11.10
C THR A 560 -14.92 -8.94 -10.07
N ALA A 561 -13.77 -8.44 -10.50
CA ALA A 561 -12.86 -7.69 -9.64
C ALA A 561 -13.46 -6.35 -9.18
N LYS A 562 -14.18 -5.63 -10.05
CA LYS A 562 -14.91 -4.39 -9.70
C LYS A 562 -15.99 -4.62 -8.64
N LEU A 563 -16.87 -5.61 -8.86
CA LEU A 563 -17.93 -5.95 -7.90
C LEU A 563 -17.34 -6.36 -6.55
N ARG A 564 -16.32 -7.22 -6.57
CA ARG A 564 -15.66 -7.65 -5.34
C ARG A 564 -14.96 -6.50 -4.62
N SER A 565 -14.27 -5.62 -5.34
CA SER A 565 -13.63 -4.44 -4.79
C SER A 565 -14.65 -3.47 -4.18
N LYS A 566 -15.79 -3.21 -4.83
CA LYS A 566 -16.91 -2.43 -4.28
C LYS A 566 -17.40 -2.98 -2.94
N MET A 567 -17.46 -4.30 -2.80
CA MET A 567 -17.91 -4.97 -1.57
C MET A 567 -16.86 -4.94 -0.44
N LEU A 568 -15.59 -4.66 -0.74
CA LEU A 568 -14.53 -4.55 0.28
C LEU A 568 -14.38 -3.08 0.67
N LYS A 569 -14.84 -2.69 1.87
CA LYS A 569 -15.03 -1.28 2.29
C LYS A 569 -13.76 -0.41 2.28
N HIS A 570 -12.59 -1.03 2.23
CA HIS A 570 -11.30 -0.33 2.17
C HIS A 570 -10.84 0.01 0.74
N GLN A 571 -11.60 -0.35 -0.30
CA GLN A 571 -11.28 -0.03 -1.70
C GLN A 571 -12.34 0.91 -2.28
N ILE A 572 -11.95 2.20 -2.36
CA ILE A 572 -12.82 3.37 -2.51
C ILE A 572 -13.44 3.43 -3.92
N PHE A 573 -14.59 2.79 -4.13
CA PHE A 573 -15.55 3.24 -5.14
C PHE A 573 -16.54 4.16 -4.45
N SER A 574 -16.64 5.41 -4.91
CA SER A 574 -17.69 6.31 -4.42
C SER A 574 -19.07 5.74 -4.81
N ASP A 575 -20.08 5.85 -3.94
CA ASP A 575 -21.46 5.41 -4.27
C ASP A 575 -21.99 6.07 -5.56
N SER A 576 -21.38 7.18 -6.00
CA SER A 576 -21.65 7.86 -7.27
C SER A 576 -21.14 7.15 -8.53
N GLU A 577 -20.20 6.21 -8.43
CA GLU A 577 -19.75 5.39 -9.56
C GLU A 577 -20.78 4.27 -9.79
N ARG A 578 -21.91 4.64 -10.41
CA ARG A 578 -22.89 3.68 -10.89
C ARG A 578 -22.21 2.75 -11.89
N PHE A 579 -21.91 1.54 -11.45
CA PHE A 579 -21.51 0.46 -12.34
C PHE A 579 -22.68 0.17 -13.28
N VAL A 580 -22.54 0.59 -14.54
CA VAL A 580 -23.42 0.11 -15.59
C VAL A 580 -22.99 -1.31 -15.88
N ASP A 581 -23.80 -2.27 -15.42
CA ASP A 581 -23.68 -3.67 -15.78
C ASP A 581 -24.02 -3.81 -17.27
N ASP A 582 -23.00 -3.65 -18.12
CA ASP A 582 -23.12 -3.75 -19.58
C ASP A 582 -22.92 -5.19 -20.09
N LEU A 583 -22.70 -6.13 -19.16
CA LEU A 583 -22.61 -7.53 -19.49
C LEU A 583 -24.02 -8.03 -19.87
N PRO A 584 -24.19 -8.67 -21.04
CA PRO A 584 -25.46 -9.28 -21.42
C PRO A 584 -25.85 -10.32 -20.36
N TYR A 585 -27.15 -10.58 -20.19
CA TYR A 585 -27.66 -11.58 -19.24
C TYR A 585 -26.84 -12.89 -19.31
N VAL A 586 -26.09 -13.16 -18.23
CA VAL A 586 -25.20 -14.31 -18.10
C VAL A 586 -25.89 -15.36 -17.25
N GLU A 587 -25.96 -16.61 -17.73
CA GLU A 587 -26.37 -17.77 -16.93
C GLU A 587 -25.15 -18.62 -16.55
N ALA A 588 -25.29 -19.42 -15.51
CA ALA A 588 -24.27 -20.38 -15.11
C ALA A 588 -23.97 -21.33 -16.30
N SER A 589 -22.70 -21.42 -16.68
CA SER A 589 -22.29 -22.03 -17.96
C SER A 589 -20.94 -22.75 -17.85
N ASP A 590 -20.44 -23.25 -18.98
CA ASP A 590 -19.11 -23.88 -19.04
C ASP A 590 -17.97 -22.83 -19.03
N ASN A 591 -18.28 -21.53 -19.10
CA ASN A 591 -17.29 -20.47 -18.95
C ASN A 591 -17.07 -20.14 -17.45
N ILE A 592 -15.90 -20.51 -16.93
CA ILE A 592 -15.53 -20.30 -15.52
C ILE A 592 -15.53 -18.82 -15.10
N PHE A 593 -15.13 -17.90 -15.97
CA PHE A 593 -15.03 -16.47 -15.64
C PHE A 593 -16.42 -15.82 -15.52
N ALA A 594 -17.35 -16.26 -16.36
CA ALA A 594 -18.77 -15.90 -16.24
C ALA A 594 -19.35 -16.37 -14.90
N ASN A 595 -18.99 -17.57 -14.45
CA ASN A 595 -19.43 -18.11 -13.17
C ASN A 595 -18.85 -17.32 -11.97
N TYR A 596 -17.57 -16.93 -12.03
CA TYR A 596 -16.97 -16.07 -11.01
C TYR A 596 -17.64 -14.69 -10.94
N TYR A 597 -17.97 -14.10 -12.08
CA TYR A 597 -18.77 -12.87 -12.12
C TYR A 597 -20.15 -13.06 -11.48
N LEU A 598 -20.86 -14.15 -11.82
CA LEU A 598 -22.16 -14.47 -11.21
C LEU A 598 -22.06 -14.66 -9.69
N LEU A 599 -20.99 -15.26 -9.19
CA LEU A 599 -20.76 -15.37 -7.75
C LEU A 599 -20.72 -13.97 -7.08
N GLN A 600 -19.95 -13.03 -7.63
CA GLN A 600 -19.86 -11.68 -7.06
C GLN A 600 -21.14 -10.88 -7.25
N LYS A 601 -21.85 -11.10 -8.37
CA LYS A 601 -23.18 -10.53 -8.59
C LYS A 601 -24.17 -11.00 -7.53
N TYR A 602 -24.24 -12.29 -7.27
CA TYR A 602 -25.12 -12.87 -6.26
C TYR A 602 -24.77 -12.43 -4.84
N ARG A 603 -23.49 -12.20 -4.55
CA ARG A 603 -23.04 -11.54 -3.31
C ARG A 603 -23.54 -10.11 -3.18
N ASN A 604 -23.42 -9.31 -4.23
CA ASN A 604 -23.94 -7.93 -4.23
C ASN A 604 -25.48 -7.93 -4.13
N GLU A 605 -26.18 -8.85 -4.81
CA GLU A 605 -27.64 -9.02 -4.67
C GLU A 605 -28.03 -9.42 -3.23
N ALA A 606 -27.25 -10.28 -2.56
CA ALA A 606 -27.45 -10.64 -1.15
C ALA A 606 -27.25 -9.48 -0.16
N MET A 607 -26.61 -8.39 -0.59
CA MET A 607 -26.56 -7.14 0.16
C MET A 607 -27.83 -6.33 -0.06
N GLU A 608 -28.26 -6.17 -1.31
CA GLU A 608 -29.31 -5.21 -1.68
C GLU A 608 -30.75 -5.71 -1.42
N MET A 609 -31.01 -7.02 -1.47
CA MET A 609 -32.36 -7.58 -1.46
C MET A 609 -32.79 -8.18 -0.10
N GLU A 610 -34.09 -8.17 0.18
CA GLU A 610 -34.70 -9.12 1.12
C GLU A 610 -34.43 -10.53 0.57
N LEU A 611 -33.73 -11.37 1.35
CA LEU A 611 -33.07 -12.59 0.88
C LEU A 611 -34.05 -13.63 0.29
N GLU A 612 -34.29 -13.57 -1.03
CA GLU A 612 -35.22 -14.45 -1.73
C GLU A 612 -34.72 -15.91 -1.82
N GLU A 613 -35.64 -16.87 -1.81
CA GLU A 613 -35.34 -18.28 -2.11
C GLU A 613 -34.73 -18.47 -3.50
N ARG A 614 -34.97 -17.52 -4.41
CA ARG A 614 -34.37 -17.47 -5.75
C ARG A 614 -32.84 -17.50 -5.70
N LEU A 615 -32.23 -16.75 -4.79
CA LEU A 615 -30.77 -16.62 -4.68
C LEU A 615 -30.12 -17.96 -4.28
N VAL A 616 -30.73 -18.67 -3.34
CA VAL A 616 -30.31 -20.03 -2.94
C VAL A 616 -30.35 -20.98 -4.14
N GLY A 617 -31.41 -20.90 -4.97
CA GLY A 617 -31.51 -21.66 -6.21
C GLY A 617 -30.41 -21.32 -7.22
N GLN A 618 -30.08 -20.05 -7.37
CA GLN A 618 -29.02 -19.56 -8.26
C GLN A 618 -27.62 -20.01 -7.79
N LEU A 619 -27.31 -19.88 -6.49
CA LEU A 619 -26.04 -20.33 -5.92
C LEU A 619 -25.86 -21.86 -6.03
N LYS A 620 -26.93 -22.64 -5.89
CA LYS A 620 -26.88 -24.10 -6.14
C LYS A 620 -26.57 -24.44 -7.59
N LYS A 621 -27.21 -23.75 -8.55
CA LYS A 621 -26.90 -23.90 -9.98
C LYS A 621 -25.44 -23.53 -10.28
N LEU A 622 -24.96 -22.45 -9.66
CA LEU A 622 -23.59 -21.99 -9.79
C LEU A 622 -22.58 -23.00 -9.22
N THR A 623 -22.87 -23.57 -8.06
CA THR A 623 -22.07 -24.64 -7.44
C THR A 623 -21.95 -25.85 -8.38
N PHE A 624 -23.07 -26.31 -8.95
CA PHE A 624 -23.07 -27.41 -9.91
C PHE A 624 -22.27 -27.08 -11.18
N SER A 625 -22.32 -25.83 -11.63
CA SER A 625 -21.55 -25.37 -12.79
C SER A 625 -20.04 -25.41 -12.52
N PHE A 626 -19.58 -24.97 -11.35
CA PHE A 626 -18.18 -25.12 -10.96
C PHE A 626 -17.74 -26.59 -10.85
N GLN A 627 -18.58 -27.45 -10.27
CA GLN A 627 -18.35 -28.90 -10.20
C GLN A 627 -18.20 -29.53 -11.59
N LYS A 628 -19.09 -29.21 -12.53
CA LYS A 628 -19.03 -29.71 -13.90
C LYS A 628 -17.73 -29.31 -14.60
N ASN A 629 -17.22 -28.11 -14.32
CA ASN A 629 -15.97 -27.59 -14.86
C ASN A 629 -14.71 -28.06 -14.09
N SER A 630 -14.85 -28.90 -13.07
CA SER A 630 -13.75 -29.31 -12.16
C SER A 630 -13.02 -28.11 -11.53
N GLU A 631 -13.74 -27.01 -11.30
CA GLU A 631 -13.20 -25.83 -10.61
C GLU A 631 -13.58 -25.91 -9.12
N HIS A 632 -12.68 -26.46 -8.31
CA HIS A 632 -12.88 -26.66 -6.87
C HIS A 632 -12.82 -25.37 -6.03
N LYS A 633 -12.06 -24.35 -6.44
CA LYS A 633 -12.01 -23.05 -5.76
C LYS A 633 -13.34 -22.31 -5.92
N GLY A 634 -13.86 -22.27 -7.15
CA GLY A 634 -15.17 -21.70 -7.44
C GLY A 634 -16.30 -22.44 -6.71
N GLU A 635 -16.24 -23.78 -6.69
CA GLU A 635 -17.17 -24.62 -5.94
C GLU A 635 -17.14 -24.30 -4.44
N ALA A 636 -15.96 -24.21 -3.83
CA ALA A 636 -15.81 -23.91 -2.41
C ALA A 636 -16.36 -22.52 -2.05
N LEU A 637 -16.06 -21.51 -2.88
CA LEU A 637 -16.57 -20.15 -2.70
C LEU A 637 -18.10 -20.08 -2.85
N ALA A 638 -18.67 -20.81 -3.80
CA ALA A 638 -20.12 -20.87 -3.98
C ALA A 638 -20.82 -21.57 -2.80
N ASN A 639 -20.24 -22.65 -2.25
CA ASN A 639 -20.74 -23.31 -1.05
C ASN A 639 -20.62 -22.40 0.19
N TYR A 640 -19.52 -21.66 0.32
CA TYR A 640 -19.35 -20.66 1.38
C TYR A 640 -20.44 -19.59 1.30
N GLU A 641 -20.72 -19.06 0.11
CA GLU A 641 -21.74 -18.05 -0.07
C GLU A 641 -23.15 -18.59 0.20
N LEU A 642 -23.41 -19.83 -0.23
CA LEU A 642 -24.65 -20.53 0.08
C LEU A 642 -24.83 -20.71 1.59
N ALA A 643 -23.77 -21.07 2.32
CA ALA A 643 -23.77 -21.15 3.77
C ALA A 643 -24.12 -19.80 4.42
N PHE A 644 -23.49 -18.71 3.95
CA PHE A 644 -23.73 -17.36 4.44
C PHE A 644 -25.16 -16.88 4.17
N VAL A 645 -25.69 -17.09 2.95
CA VAL A 645 -27.08 -16.72 2.60
C VAL A 645 -28.09 -17.52 3.42
N LEU A 646 -27.87 -18.84 3.62
CA LEU A 646 -28.74 -19.67 4.47
C LEU A 646 -28.66 -19.26 5.94
N PHE A 647 -27.47 -18.90 6.42
CA PHE A 647 -27.29 -18.33 7.74
C PHE A 647 -28.09 -17.04 7.89
N LYS A 648 -27.95 -16.13 6.93
CA LYS A 648 -28.74 -14.90 6.81
C LYS A 648 -30.25 -15.16 6.85
N GLN A 649 -30.75 -16.16 6.12
CA GLN A 649 -32.17 -16.58 6.15
C GLN A 649 -32.61 -17.27 7.45
N GLY A 650 -31.70 -17.46 8.41
CA GLY A 650 -31.94 -18.16 9.66
C GLY A 650 -32.02 -19.69 9.55
N LYS A 651 -31.71 -20.26 8.37
CA LYS A 651 -31.61 -21.70 8.11
C LYS A 651 -30.23 -22.24 8.56
N VAL A 652 -29.85 -21.95 9.82
CA VAL A 652 -28.49 -22.14 10.34
C VAL A 652 -27.97 -23.57 10.19
N ARG A 653 -28.80 -24.60 10.42
CA ARG A 653 -28.39 -26.01 10.25
C ARG A 653 -27.98 -26.33 8.80
N GLN A 654 -28.77 -25.89 7.82
CA GLN A 654 -28.43 -26.08 6.41
C GLN A 654 -27.18 -25.27 6.04
N GLY A 655 -27.05 -24.05 6.59
CA GLY A 655 -25.85 -23.24 6.42
C GLY A 655 -24.58 -23.95 6.93
N LEU A 656 -24.64 -24.61 8.09
CA LEU A 656 -23.52 -25.37 8.65
C LEU A 656 -23.06 -26.51 7.73
N GLU A 657 -23.99 -27.24 7.11
CA GLU A 657 -23.67 -28.32 6.15
C GLU A 657 -22.87 -27.79 4.95
N PHE A 658 -23.32 -26.69 4.33
CA PHE A 658 -22.60 -26.08 3.21
C PHE A 658 -21.27 -25.43 3.64
N GLY A 659 -21.21 -24.87 4.86
CA GLY A 659 -19.97 -24.33 5.42
C GLY A 659 -18.91 -25.40 5.64
N GLU A 660 -19.31 -26.61 6.06
CA GLU A 660 -18.41 -27.76 6.21
C GLU A 660 -17.89 -28.25 4.86
N ILE A 661 -18.74 -28.30 3.84
CA ILE A 661 -18.33 -28.63 2.47
C ILE A 661 -17.29 -27.61 1.97
N ALA A 662 -17.56 -26.32 2.15
CA ALA A 662 -16.63 -25.25 1.77
C ALA A 662 -15.29 -25.37 2.48
N LEU A 663 -15.28 -25.53 3.81
CA LEU A 663 -14.06 -25.68 4.60
C LEU A 663 -13.22 -26.87 4.15
N ARG A 664 -13.85 -28.03 3.93
CA ARG A 664 -13.17 -29.24 3.46
C ARG A 664 -12.54 -29.02 2.09
N LEU A 665 -13.27 -28.39 1.17
CA LEU A 665 -12.74 -28.08 -0.16
C LEU A 665 -11.54 -27.12 -0.05
N PHE A 666 -11.69 -25.99 0.65
CA PHE A 666 -10.58 -25.04 0.85
C PHE A 666 -9.31 -25.72 1.40
N SER A 667 -9.48 -26.58 2.41
CA SER A 667 -8.38 -27.36 3.02
C SER A 667 -7.72 -28.33 2.03
N THR A 668 -8.50 -28.91 1.11
CA THR A 668 -8.00 -29.93 0.17
C THR A 668 -7.05 -29.34 -0.87
N PHE A 669 -7.29 -28.11 -1.33
CA PHE A 669 -6.43 -27.44 -2.32
C PHE A 669 -5.55 -26.33 -1.73
N GLY A 670 -5.57 -26.13 -0.41
CA GLY A 670 -4.67 -25.22 0.31
C GLY A 670 -5.00 -23.74 0.13
N PHE A 671 -6.28 -23.37 -0.04
CA PHE A 671 -6.66 -21.95 -0.08
C PHE A 671 -6.94 -21.42 1.32
N VAL A 672 -5.85 -21.04 1.97
CA VAL A 672 -5.81 -20.75 3.40
C VAL A 672 -6.71 -19.58 3.80
N TYR A 673 -6.85 -18.54 2.97
CA TYR A 673 -7.77 -17.43 3.23
C TYR A 673 -9.24 -17.91 3.24
N GLY A 674 -9.61 -18.77 2.29
CA GLY A 674 -10.95 -19.39 2.24
C GLY A 674 -11.23 -20.29 3.44
N GLU A 675 -10.23 -21.07 3.90
CA GLU A 675 -10.33 -21.87 5.13
C GLU A 675 -10.69 -21.00 6.32
N LEU A 676 -9.97 -19.89 6.51
CA LEU A 676 -10.19 -18.98 7.63
C LEU A 676 -11.57 -18.32 7.59
N MET A 677 -12.03 -17.91 6.41
CA MET A 677 -13.39 -17.40 6.21
C MET A 677 -14.43 -18.44 6.64
N ALA A 678 -14.30 -19.69 6.16
CA ALA A 678 -15.23 -20.76 6.49
C ALA A 678 -15.21 -21.13 7.97
N MET A 679 -14.04 -21.21 8.61
CA MET A 679 -13.92 -21.49 10.05
C MET A 679 -14.59 -20.41 10.90
N THR A 680 -14.36 -19.13 10.55
CA THR A 680 -14.94 -18.00 11.29
C THR A 680 -16.47 -17.98 11.13
N LEU A 681 -16.97 -18.23 9.91
CA LEU A 681 -18.41 -18.32 9.65
C LEU A 681 -19.04 -19.50 10.42
N GLN A 682 -18.39 -20.66 10.47
CA GLN A 682 -18.86 -21.80 11.26
C GLN A 682 -18.94 -21.46 12.75
N ALA A 683 -17.90 -20.85 13.33
CA ALA A 683 -17.92 -20.44 14.74
C ALA A 683 -19.11 -19.54 15.06
N ARG A 684 -19.40 -18.57 14.17
CA ARG A 684 -20.57 -17.68 14.28
C ARG A 684 -21.89 -18.41 14.15
N MET A 685 -22.03 -19.26 13.14
CA MET A 685 -23.24 -20.04 12.92
C MET A 685 -23.56 -20.91 14.13
N VAL A 686 -22.55 -21.59 14.68
CA VAL A 686 -22.72 -22.44 15.88
C VAL A 686 -23.03 -21.60 17.12
N PHE A 687 -22.42 -20.43 17.29
CA PHE A 687 -22.74 -19.48 18.36
C PHE A 687 -24.21 -19.03 18.28
N CYS A 688 -24.65 -18.55 17.12
CA CYS A 688 -26.02 -18.10 16.87
C CYS A 688 -27.05 -19.24 16.89
N TYR A 689 -26.60 -20.49 16.71
CA TYR A 689 -27.40 -21.69 16.93
C TYR A 689 -27.57 -22.01 18.43
N GLY A 690 -26.68 -21.52 19.30
CA GLY A 690 -26.75 -21.70 20.75
C GLY A 690 -25.92 -22.86 21.30
N ASN A 691 -25.10 -23.53 20.48
CA ASN A 691 -24.18 -24.56 20.97
C ASN A 691 -22.84 -23.92 21.39
N LEU A 692 -22.84 -23.29 22.57
CA LEU A 692 -21.71 -22.50 23.08
C LEU A 692 -20.41 -23.31 23.25
N SER A 693 -20.50 -24.61 23.58
CA SER A 693 -19.34 -25.48 23.69
C SER A 693 -18.64 -25.71 22.35
N LEU A 694 -19.41 -25.99 21.30
CA LEU A 694 -18.86 -26.23 19.97
C LEU A 694 -18.43 -24.91 19.30
N ALA A 695 -19.16 -23.82 19.56
CA ALA A 695 -18.77 -22.49 19.08
C ALA A 695 -17.39 -22.08 19.60
N ARG A 696 -17.10 -22.38 20.87
CA ARG A 696 -15.78 -22.14 21.47
C ARG A 696 -14.68 -22.94 20.78
N GLU A 697 -14.91 -24.22 20.51
CA GLU A 697 -13.94 -25.06 19.80
C GLU A 697 -13.63 -24.51 18.40
N HIS A 698 -14.67 -24.14 17.63
CA HIS A 698 -14.48 -23.56 16.30
C HIS A 698 -13.79 -22.19 16.36
N ALA A 699 -14.19 -21.33 17.30
CA ALA A 699 -13.56 -20.02 17.48
C ALA A 699 -12.07 -20.16 17.84
N HIS A 700 -11.73 -21.07 18.76
CA HIS A 700 -10.35 -21.33 19.16
C HIS A 700 -9.49 -21.79 17.97
N ARG A 701 -9.99 -22.74 17.20
CA ARG A 701 -9.30 -23.21 15.98
C ARG A 701 -9.13 -22.09 14.95
N ALA A 702 -10.16 -21.28 14.74
CA ALA A 702 -10.08 -20.14 13.83
C ALA A 702 -9.08 -19.10 14.33
N GLN A 703 -8.99 -18.87 15.64
CA GLN A 703 -8.01 -17.98 16.26
C GLN A 703 -6.58 -18.45 16.02
N GLU A 704 -6.26 -19.70 16.32
CA GLU A 704 -4.91 -20.27 16.12
C GLU A 704 -4.49 -20.16 14.65
N HIS A 705 -5.41 -20.49 13.74
CA HIS A 705 -5.17 -20.44 12.32
C HIS A 705 -4.99 -18.99 11.83
N ALA A 706 -5.86 -18.06 12.23
CA ALA A 706 -5.74 -16.65 11.88
C ALA A 706 -4.43 -16.03 12.38
N GLN A 707 -4.00 -16.40 13.59
CA GLN A 707 -2.75 -15.94 14.17
C GLN A 707 -1.54 -16.46 13.39
N ALA A 708 -1.53 -17.74 13.02
CA ALA A 708 -0.47 -18.35 12.23
C ALA A 708 -0.32 -17.69 10.84
N MET A 709 -1.43 -17.21 10.27
CA MET A 709 -1.47 -16.52 8.98
C MET A 709 -1.21 -15.01 9.05
N GLY A 710 -1.16 -14.42 10.25
CA GLY A 710 -1.11 -12.97 10.41
C GLY A 710 -2.38 -12.23 9.96
N ASN A 711 -3.54 -12.90 9.91
CA ASN A 711 -4.81 -12.25 9.56
C ASN A 711 -5.46 -11.65 10.82
N HIS A 712 -5.09 -10.42 11.15
CA HIS A 712 -5.51 -9.74 12.38
C HIS A 712 -7.03 -9.52 12.49
N GLN A 713 -7.74 -9.22 11.39
CA GLN A 713 -9.19 -8.97 11.40
C GLN A 713 -9.95 -10.22 11.84
N ARG A 714 -9.67 -11.37 11.23
CA ARG A 714 -10.33 -12.65 11.55
C ARG A 714 -9.90 -13.19 12.91
N TRP A 715 -8.63 -12.97 13.28
CA TRP A 715 -8.10 -13.32 14.60
C TRP A 715 -8.87 -12.62 15.72
N GLN A 716 -9.10 -11.31 15.59
CA GLN A 716 -9.84 -10.53 16.58
C GLN A 716 -11.30 -10.97 16.70
N ILE A 717 -11.96 -11.29 15.58
CA ILE A 717 -13.34 -11.79 15.59
C ILE A 717 -13.45 -13.12 16.31
N ALA A 718 -12.53 -14.05 16.05
CA ALA A 718 -12.49 -15.34 16.73
C ALA A 718 -12.34 -15.18 18.25
N ARG A 719 -11.46 -14.26 18.69
CA ARG A 719 -11.28 -13.90 20.10
C ARG A 719 -12.53 -13.25 20.70
N PHE A 720 -13.19 -12.37 19.95
CA PHE A 720 -14.43 -11.73 20.39
C PHE A 720 -15.59 -12.72 20.55
N ILE A 721 -15.70 -13.73 19.68
CA ILE A 721 -16.67 -14.84 19.86
C ILE A 721 -16.41 -15.55 21.19
N GLU A 722 -15.15 -15.84 21.49
CA GLU A 722 -14.74 -16.48 22.72
C GLU A 722 -15.10 -15.64 23.97
N SER A 723 -14.87 -14.32 23.92
CA SER A 723 -15.30 -13.36 24.95
C SER A 723 -16.81 -13.33 25.11
N ARG A 724 -17.57 -13.28 24.01
CA ARG A 724 -19.03 -13.33 24.01
C ARG A 724 -19.58 -14.62 24.61
N ILE A 725 -18.94 -15.77 24.34
CA ILE A 725 -19.31 -17.03 24.98
C ILE A 725 -19.12 -16.95 26.50
N ASP A 726 -18.03 -16.36 27.01
CA ASP A 726 -17.86 -16.21 28.45
C ASP A 726 -18.95 -15.34 29.09
N ILE A 727 -19.39 -14.28 28.40
CA ILE A 727 -20.52 -13.44 28.83
C ILE A 727 -21.82 -14.26 28.88
N GLU A 728 -22.12 -15.03 27.84
CA GLU A 728 -23.30 -15.91 27.80
C GLU A 728 -23.27 -17.00 28.89
N LEU A 729 -22.08 -17.44 29.31
CA LEU A 729 -21.93 -18.40 30.40
C LEU A 729 -21.94 -17.75 31.79
N GLY A 730 -22.05 -16.43 31.88
CA GLY A 730 -22.02 -15.68 33.14
C GLY A 730 -20.63 -15.57 33.78
N ARG A 731 -19.55 -15.75 33.00
CA ARG A 731 -18.15 -15.65 33.45
C ARG A 731 -17.61 -14.24 33.19
N TYR A 732 -18.28 -13.23 33.76
CA TYR A 732 -18.03 -11.82 33.44
C TYR A 732 -16.60 -11.36 33.76
N GLU A 733 -15.98 -11.85 34.83
CA GLU A 733 -14.59 -11.54 35.16
C GLU A 733 -13.62 -12.02 34.09
N HIS A 734 -13.82 -13.24 33.59
CA HIS A 734 -12.98 -13.81 32.54
C HIS A 734 -13.18 -13.08 31.21
N ALA A 735 -14.43 -12.72 30.90
CA ALA A 735 -14.75 -11.91 29.73
C ALA A 735 -14.08 -10.54 29.78
N ILE A 736 -14.10 -9.84 30.92
CA ILE A 736 -13.44 -8.54 31.08
C ILE A 736 -11.94 -8.66 30.79
N LEU A 737 -11.25 -9.61 31.40
CA LEU A 737 -9.81 -9.82 31.19
C LEU A 737 -9.48 -10.04 29.70
N ARG A 738 -10.27 -10.90 29.04
CA ARG A 738 -10.07 -11.20 27.61
C ARG A 738 -10.38 -10.00 26.72
N LEU A 739 -11.45 -9.25 27.01
CA LEU A 739 -11.80 -8.04 26.27
C LEU A 739 -10.77 -6.92 26.46
N GLU A 740 -10.15 -6.82 27.64
CA GLU A 740 -9.06 -5.87 27.90
C GLU A 740 -7.80 -6.23 27.10
N GLU A 741 -7.45 -7.52 27.03
CA GLU A 741 -6.39 -8.01 26.12
C GLU A 741 -6.71 -7.69 24.66
N ASP A 742 -7.95 -7.96 24.22
CA ASP A 742 -8.40 -7.70 22.85
C ASP A 742 -8.42 -6.21 22.52
N LEU A 743 -8.74 -5.37 23.52
CA LEU A 743 -8.76 -3.92 23.38
C LEU A 743 -7.35 -3.38 23.19
N ALA A 744 -6.39 -3.85 23.98
CA ALA A 744 -4.99 -3.46 23.83
C ALA A 744 -4.46 -3.82 22.42
N LEU A 745 -4.87 -4.97 21.89
CA LEU A 745 -4.55 -5.37 20.52
C LEU A 745 -5.24 -4.48 19.48
N ALA A 746 -6.54 -4.18 19.65
CA ALA A 746 -7.28 -3.30 18.75
C ALA A 746 -6.63 -1.92 18.66
N GLU A 747 -6.24 -1.36 19.81
CA GLU A 747 -5.55 -0.06 19.90
C GLU A 747 -4.15 -0.11 19.28
N GLN A 748 -3.40 -1.20 19.51
CA GLN A 748 -2.09 -1.43 18.88
C GLN A 748 -2.17 -1.43 17.34
N TYR A 749 -3.24 -1.99 16.77
CA TYR A 749 -3.46 -2.06 15.31
C TYR A 749 -4.33 -0.91 14.77
N HIS A 750 -4.59 0.13 15.56
CA HIS A 750 -5.41 1.30 15.18
C HIS A 750 -6.83 0.97 14.70
N GLN A 751 -7.42 -0.11 15.21
CA GLN A 751 -8.77 -0.55 14.88
C GLN A 751 -9.81 0.14 15.78
N GLN A 752 -10.03 1.43 15.54
CA GLN A 752 -10.87 2.28 16.41
C GLN A 752 -12.30 1.76 16.60
N GLN A 753 -12.92 1.21 15.55
CA GLN A 753 -14.28 0.66 15.61
C GLN A 753 -14.33 -0.59 16.51
N ALA A 754 -13.39 -1.52 16.36
CA ALA A 754 -13.31 -2.69 17.23
C ALA A 754 -13.03 -2.30 18.69
N ALA A 755 -12.10 -1.35 18.91
CA ALA A 755 -11.80 -0.83 20.25
C ALA A 755 -13.03 -0.23 20.94
N LYS A 756 -13.86 0.52 20.19
CA LYS A 756 -15.12 1.08 20.68
C LYS A 756 -16.10 -0.01 21.14
N VAL A 757 -16.33 -1.01 20.29
CA VAL A 757 -17.18 -2.16 20.62
C VAL A 757 -16.65 -2.88 21.87
N LEU A 758 -15.36 -3.22 21.91
CA LEU A 758 -14.77 -3.91 23.06
C LEU A 758 -14.96 -3.12 24.37
N LYS A 759 -14.81 -1.80 24.34
CA LYS A 759 -15.07 -0.92 25.50
C LYS A 759 -16.53 -0.98 25.96
N ASN A 760 -17.49 -0.97 25.03
CA ASN A 760 -18.91 -1.11 25.34
C ASN A 760 -19.21 -2.47 26.00
N TRP A 761 -18.61 -3.56 25.51
CA TRP A 761 -18.81 -4.89 26.08
C TRP A 761 -18.17 -5.07 27.47
N ILE A 762 -17.04 -4.41 27.75
CA ILE A 762 -16.47 -4.33 29.10
C ILE A 762 -17.45 -3.61 30.04
N PHE A 763 -18.03 -2.49 29.61
CA PHE A 763 -19.07 -1.79 30.37
C PHE A 763 -20.26 -2.70 30.70
N LEU A 764 -20.77 -3.45 29.71
CA LEU A 764 -21.87 -4.40 29.93
C LEU A 764 -21.52 -5.47 30.99
N CYS A 765 -20.28 -5.97 30.98
CA CYS A 765 -19.83 -6.94 31.99
C CYS A 765 -19.90 -6.35 33.41
N TYR A 766 -19.47 -5.10 33.61
CA TYR A 766 -19.64 -4.42 34.91
C TYR A 766 -21.11 -4.24 35.29
N VAL A 767 -21.99 -3.94 34.32
CA VAL A 767 -23.44 -3.82 34.53
C VAL A 767 -24.07 -5.16 34.93
N TYR A 768 -23.71 -6.28 34.28
CA TYR A 768 -24.21 -7.61 34.66
C TYR A 768 -23.70 -8.08 36.02
N LYS A 769 -22.50 -7.65 36.41
CA LYS A 769 -21.95 -7.85 37.75
C LYS A 769 -22.54 -6.96 38.83
N GLN A 770 -23.31 -5.93 38.46
CA GLN A 770 -23.84 -4.92 39.38
C GLN A 770 -22.75 -4.10 40.09
N GLU A 771 -21.57 -3.94 39.46
CA GLU A 771 -20.48 -3.10 39.98
C GLU A 771 -20.64 -1.66 39.47
N TRP A 772 -21.68 -0.96 39.97
CA TRP A 772 -22.14 0.33 39.43
C TRP A 772 -21.08 1.42 39.40
N ASP A 773 -20.24 1.51 40.43
CA ASP A 773 -19.19 2.53 40.50
C ASP A 773 -18.18 2.37 39.38
N LYS A 774 -17.80 1.12 39.08
CA LYS A 774 -16.90 0.81 37.96
C LYS A 774 -17.57 1.00 36.62
N ALA A 775 -18.83 0.58 36.47
CA ALA A 775 -19.60 0.80 35.26
C ALA A 775 -19.70 2.30 34.94
N LYS A 776 -20.08 3.14 35.92
CA LYS A 776 -20.16 4.60 35.76
C LYS A 776 -18.80 5.23 35.45
N ALA A 777 -17.74 4.84 36.18
CA ALA A 777 -16.39 5.33 35.93
C ALA A 777 -15.94 5.01 34.49
N TRP A 778 -16.12 3.76 34.06
CA TRP A 778 -15.75 3.30 32.72
C TRP A 778 -16.59 3.97 31.61
N GLY A 779 -17.91 3.94 31.77
CA GLY A 779 -18.85 4.46 30.77
C GLY A 779 -18.80 5.99 30.59
N SER A 780 -18.32 6.73 31.59
CA SER A 780 -18.21 8.20 31.51
C SER A 780 -17.21 8.70 30.46
N ALA A 781 -16.25 7.86 30.07
CA ALA A 781 -15.23 8.17 29.08
C ALA A 781 -15.62 7.74 27.65
N LEU A 782 -16.76 7.05 27.48
CA LEU A 782 -17.17 6.48 26.20
C LEU A 782 -18.11 7.43 25.46
N ALA A 783 -17.95 7.48 24.14
CA ALA A 783 -18.88 8.21 23.28
C ALA A 783 -20.20 7.44 23.18
N MET A 784 -21.33 8.14 23.40
CA MET A 784 -22.66 7.52 23.34
C MET A 784 -23.01 7.09 21.91
N ASP A 785 -23.45 5.84 21.78
CA ASP A 785 -24.03 5.25 20.58
C ASP A 785 -25.21 4.34 20.96
N LEU A 786 -25.84 3.69 19.98
CA LEU A 786 -26.99 2.82 20.25
C LEU A 786 -26.64 1.64 21.17
N GLU A 787 -25.46 1.03 21.00
CA GLU A 787 -25.01 -0.11 21.81
C GLU A 787 -24.80 0.28 23.27
N LEU A 788 -24.07 1.36 23.51
CA LEU A 788 -23.81 1.87 24.85
C LEU A 788 -25.09 2.37 25.50
N SER A 789 -25.98 3.05 24.77
CA SER A 789 -27.30 3.45 25.26
C SER A 789 -28.14 2.26 25.69
N TYR A 790 -28.14 1.18 24.90
CA TYR A 790 -28.81 -0.07 25.27
C TYR A 790 -28.23 -0.66 26.58
N PHE A 791 -26.90 -0.64 26.75
CA PHE A 791 -26.27 -1.13 27.98
C PHE A 791 -26.57 -0.24 29.19
N TYR A 792 -26.58 1.09 29.03
CA TYR A 792 -27.03 2.01 30.07
C TYR A 792 -28.49 1.77 30.44
N ALA A 793 -29.35 1.48 29.47
CA ALA A 793 -30.75 1.15 29.72
C ALA A 793 -30.89 -0.12 30.59
N ILE A 794 -30.06 -1.15 30.38
CA ILE A 794 -30.01 -2.33 31.26
C ILE A 794 -29.53 -1.93 32.67
N MET A 795 -28.56 -1.03 32.79
CA MET A 795 -28.09 -0.52 34.09
C MET A 795 -29.23 0.20 34.84
N TYR A 796 -29.91 1.15 34.20
CA TYR A 796 -31.02 1.90 34.78
C TYR A 796 -32.21 1.01 35.11
N TRP A 797 -32.50 0.02 34.26
CA TRP A 797 -33.50 -1.00 34.55
C TRP A 797 -33.23 -1.72 35.88
N GLN A 798 -31.98 -2.12 36.13
CA GLN A 798 -31.59 -2.79 37.37
C GLN A 798 -31.62 -1.87 38.60
N GLN A 799 -31.60 -0.55 38.40
CA GLN A 799 -31.72 0.48 39.44
C GLN A 799 -33.16 0.99 39.59
N GLU A 800 -34.11 0.45 38.80
CA GLU A 800 -35.51 0.89 38.75
C GLU A 800 -35.68 2.37 38.31
N GLU A 801 -34.68 2.93 37.59
CA GLU A 801 -34.66 4.31 37.09
C GLU A 801 -35.27 4.39 35.67
N TYR A 802 -36.55 4.06 35.53
CA TYR A 802 -37.20 3.92 34.21
C TYR A 802 -37.27 5.20 33.37
N GLU A 803 -37.34 6.38 34.00
CA GLU A 803 -37.31 7.66 33.26
C GLU A 803 -35.94 7.91 32.61
N ALA A 804 -34.85 7.63 33.32
CA ALA A 804 -33.48 7.74 32.79
C ALA A 804 -33.24 6.73 31.65
N MET A 805 -33.85 5.54 31.78
CA MET A 805 -33.84 4.50 30.76
C MET A 805 -34.53 4.93 29.46
N VAL A 806 -35.70 5.58 29.54
CA VAL A 806 -36.37 6.17 28.37
C VAL A 806 -35.50 7.25 27.75
N ALA A 807 -34.98 8.17 28.58
CA ALA A 807 -34.19 9.30 28.10
C ALA A 807 -32.92 8.87 27.34
N VAL A 808 -32.19 7.86 27.83
CA VAL A 808 -30.97 7.38 27.17
C VAL A 808 -31.27 6.67 25.84
N LEU A 809 -32.36 5.89 25.78
CA LEU A 809 -32.78 5.20 24.56
C LEU A 809 -33.29 6.20 23.51
N ASP A 810 -34.07 7.21 23.92
CA ASP A 810 -34.57 8.28 23.04
C ASP A 810 -33.43 9.10 22.42
N ALA A 811 -32.40 9.43 23.21
CA ALA A 811 -31.24 10.18 22.71
C ALA A 811 -30.47 9.44 21.59
N SER A 812 -30.38 8.11 21.67
CA SER A 812 -29.76 7.28 20.62
C SER A 812 -30.73 6.89 19.50
N TYR A 813 -32.04 7.05 19.71
CA TYR A 813 -33.07 6.59 18.78
C TYR A 813 -32.98 7.28 17.41
N GLU A 814 -32.49 8.52 17.40
CA GLU A 814 -32.31 9.36 16.20
C GLU A 814 -30.97 9.16 15.48
N LEU A 815 -29.97 8.56 16.13
CA LEU A 815 -28.59 8.52 15.63
C LEU A 815 -28.31 7.43 14.58
N ASP A 816 -29.15 6.40 14.49
CA ASP A 816 -28.79 5.16 13.79
C ASP A 816 -29.93 4.64 12.89
N ARG A 817 -30.15 5.32 11.75
CA ARG A 817 -31.18 4.96 10.74
C ARG A 817 -30.61 4.36 9.47
N ASP A 818 -29.29 4.33 9.32
CA ASP A 818 -28.69 3.91 8.07
C ASP A 818 -28.73 2.40 7.95
N ARG A 819 -29.19 1.92 6.79
CA ARG A 819 -29.16 0.48 6.50
C ARG A 819 -27.71 0.08 6.31
N HIS A 820 -27.24 -0.77 7.21
CA HIS A 820 -25.92 -1.38 7.07
C HIS A 820 -26.04 -2.69 6.27
N TYR A 821 -25.28 -2.74 5.18
CA TYR A 821 -25.20 -3.92 4.32
C TYR A 821 -24.11 -4.84 4.83
N THR A 822 -24.44 -6.12 4.97
CA THR A 822 -23.48 -7.14 5.42
C THR A 822 -22.90 -7.90 4.25
N VAL A 823 -21.57 -7.89 4.13
CA VAL A 823 -20.80 -8.60 3.10
C VAL A 823 -20.28 -9.92 3.67
N SER A 824 -20.24 -10.98 2.87
CA SER A 824 -19.77 -12.28 3.33
C SER A 824 -18.25 -12.34 3.54
N GLU A 825 -17.47 -11.47 2.89
CA GLU A 825 -16.02 -11.47 2.95
C GLU A 825 -15.44 -10.43 3.92
N ASP A 826 -16.14 -9.32 4.15
CA ASP A 826 -15.67 -8.20 4.98
C ASP A 826 -16.37 -8.15 6.33
N GLU A 827 -15.71 -7.54 7.31
CA GLU A 827 -16.15 -7.57 8.70
C GLU A 827 -16.24 -6.18 9.27
N GLU A 828 -17.44 -5.84 9.74
CA GLU A 828 -17.78 -4.51 10.20
C GLU A 828 -17.99 -4.50 11.72
N TRP A 829 -17.32 -3.58 12.38
CA TRP A 829 -17.40 -3.37 13.82
C TRP A 829 -18.33 -2.20 14.14
N LEU A 830 -19.56 -2.26 13.66
CA LEU A 830 -20.58 -1.25 13.96
C LEU A 830 -20.99 -1.30 15.44
N ASP A 831 -21.33 -2.51 15.87
CA ASP A 831 -21.61 -2.90 17.25
C ASP A 831 -21.27 -4.40 17.40
N GLY A 832 -21.17 -4.89 18.63
CA GLY A 832 -20.80 -6.28 18.87
C GLY A 832 -21.89 -7.30 18.56
N TYR A 833 -23.16 -6.88 18.45
CA TYR A 833 -24.21 -7.73 17.91
C TYR A 833 -24.06 -7.85 16.39
N HIS A 834 -23.70 -6.78 15.68
CA HIS A 834 -23.50 -6.79 14.23
C HIS A 834 -22.41 -7.76 13.78
N VAL A 835 -21.33 -7.86 14.56
CA VAL A 835 -20.20 -8.77 14.28
C VAL A 835 -20.63 -10.24 14.27
N LEU A 836 -21.68 -10.61 15.02
CA LEU A 836 -22.12 -12.00 15.20
C LEU A 836 -23.56 -12.23 14.72
N GLU A 837 -24.54 -11.68 15.42
CA GLU A 837 -25.97 -11.90 15.17
C GLU A 837 -26.55 -11.00 14.08
N GLY A 838 -26.02 -9.78 13.88
CA GLY A 838 -26.52 -8.84 12.87
C GLY A 838 -26.23 -9.27 11.43
N GLN A 839 -25.35 -10.27 11.26
CA GLN A 839 -25.18 -11.00 10.02
C GLN A 839 -26.39 -11.90 9.69
N ARG A 840 -27.34 -12.09 10.61
CA ARG A 840 -28.59 -12.83 10.36
C ARG A 840 -29.69 -11.86 9.91
N GLY A 841 -30.19 -12.07 8.70
CA GLY A 841 -31.35 -11.34 8.19
C GLY A 841 -32.65 -11.86 8.81
N TYR A 842 -33.11 -11.23 9.90
CA TYR A 842 -34.40 -11.58 10.51
C TYR A 842 -35.62 -11.01 9.77
N GLY A 843 -35.43 -10.48 8.55
CA GLY A 843 -36.44 -9.67 7.84
C GLY A 843 -36.64 -8.29 8.46
N GLU A 844 -35.90 -7.95 9.50
CA GLU A 844 -35.99 -6.67 10.19
C GLU A 844 -35.05 -5.66 9.54
N ARG A 845 -35.61 -4.50 9.19
CA ARG A 845 -34.88 -3.43 8.51
C ARG A 845 -33.76 -2.80 9.36
N TYR A 846 -33.71 -3.05 10.67
CA TYR A 846 -32.94 -2.26 11.62
C TYR A 846 -31.94 -3.06 12.52
N GLY A 847 -31.77 -4.37 12.31
CA GLY A 847 -30.79 -5.19 13.04
C GLY A 847 -31.20 -5.59 14.47
N VAL A 848 -30.48 -6.57 15.05
CA VAL A 848 -30.83 -7.22 16.33
C VAL A 848 -30.81 -6.26 17.51
N LEU A 849 -29.73 -5.47 17.63
CA LEU A 849 -29.56 -4.50 18.72
C LEU A 849 -30.71 -3.48 18.74
N ARG A 850 -31.13 -2.99 17.58
CA ARG A 850 -32.21 -2.01 17.51
C ARG A 850 -33.53 -2.59 17.98
N THR A 851 -33.88 -3.79 17.52
CA THR A 851 -35.10 -4.48 17.98
C THR A 851 -35.08 -4.66 19.49
N MET A 852 -33.95 -5.09 20.06
CA MET A 852 -33.79 -5.22 21.52
C MET A 852 -33.90 -3.88 22.25
N ALA A 853 -33.37 -2.79 21.68
CA ALA A 853 -33.47 -1.45 22.24
C ALA A 853 -34.91 -0.90 22.20
N ASP A 854 -35.63 -1.13 21.09
CA ASP A 854 -37.03 -0.72 20.92
C ASP A 854 -37.94 -1.47 21.91
N GLU A 855 -37.75 -2.78 22.06
CA GLU A 855 -38.46 -3.60 23.06
C GLU A 855 -38.20 -3.11 24.49
N LEU A 856 -36.93 -2.82 24.80
CA LEU A 856 -36.51 -2.35 26.10
C LEU A 856 -37.04 -0.92 26.39
N ARG A 857 -37.15 -0.08 25.36
CA ARG A 857 -37.78 1.24 25.44
C ARG A 857 -39.28 1.15 25.73
N LEU A 858 -40.00 0.27 25.03
CA LEU A 858 -41.43 0.04 25.30
C LEU A 858 -41.66 -0.46 26.74
N TYR A 859 -40.79 -1.35 27.21
CA TYR A 859 -40.77 -1.78 28.60
C TYR A 859 -40.57 -0.61 29.58
N ALA A 860 -39.59 0.26 29.32
CA ALA A 860 -39.33 1.43 30.16
C ALA A 860 -40.52 2.40 30.22
N LEU A 861 -41.15 2.67 29.09
CA LEU A 861 -42.34 3.54 29.00
C LEU A 861 -43.53 2.99 29.78
N ALA A 862 -43.74 1.67 29.71
CA ALA A 862 -44.77 1.00 30.49
C ALA A 862 -44.50 1.17 32.00
N LYS A 863 -43.25 1.06 32.45
CA LYS A 863 -42.92 1.20 33.87
C LYS A 863 -42.93 2.65 34.38
N ALA A 864 -42.46 3.61 33.58
CA ALA A 864 -42.32 5.01 33.99
C ALA A 864 -43.66 5.73 34.14
N THR A 865 -44.62 5.49 33.24
CA THR A 865 -45.84 6.32 33.11
C THR A 865 -47.05 5.81 33.90
N ASN A 866 -46.83 4.88 34.84
CA ASN A 866 -47.79 4.19 35.72
C ASN A 866 -49.26 4.69 35.64
N GLN A 867 -50.14 3.89 35.00
CA GLN A 867 -51.59 4.15 34.81
C GLN A 867 -51.99 5.25 33.80
N SER A 868 -51.08 5.75 32.98
CA SER A 868 -51.41 6.66 31.86
C SER A 868 -51.97 5.92 30.63
N GLU A 869 -52.49 6.68 29.65
CA GLU A 869 -52.84 6.13 28.33
C GLU A 869 -51.59 5.57 27.60
N GLU A 870 -50.42 6.17 27.83
CA GLU A 870 -49.15 5.75 27.25
C GLU A 870 -48.68 4.41 27.80
N HIS A 871 -48.92 4.15 29.10
CA HIS A 871 -48.68 2.86 29.74
C HIS A 871 -49.42 1.73 29.01
N HIS A 872 -50.73 1.91 28.77
CA HIS A 872 -51.53 0.91 28.08
C HIS A 872 -51.08 0.70 26.63
N LYS A 873 -50.76 1.78 25.91
CA LYS A 873 -50.20 1.69 24.54
C LYS A 873 -48.87 0.93 24.50
N ALA A 874 -47.98 1.18 25.47
CA ALA A 874 -46.69 0.50 25.55
C ALA A 874 -46.85 -1.00 25.86
N ILE A 875 -47.74 -1.37 26.79
CA ILE A 875 -48.07 -2.78 27.09
C ILE A 875 -48.68 -3.47 25.88
N ASP A 876 -49.62 -2.83 25.18
CA ASP A 876 -50.22 -3.38 23.98
C ASP A 876 -49.18 -3.58 22.86
N ALA A 877 -48.23 -2.65 22.71
CA ALA A 877 -47.11 -2.78 21.77
C ALA A 877 -46.18 -3.96 22.14
N LEU A 878 -45.84 -4.13 23.43
CA LEU A 878 -45.06 -5.30 23.89
C LEU A 878 -45.80 -6.61 23.63
N ARG A 879 -47.12 -6.65 23.88
CA ARG A 879 -47.95 -7.83 23.61
C ARG A 879 -47.93 -8.19 22.13
N LEU A 880 -48.10 -7.19 21.26
CA LEU A 880 -48.06 -7.38 19.81
C LEU A 880 -46.70 -7.88 19.34
N ALA A 881 -45.60 -7.33 19.87
CA ALA A 881 -44.24 -7.77 19.55
C ALA A 881 -43.96 -9.21 20.03
N CYS A 882 -44.50 -9.60 21.19
CA CYS A 882 -44.22 -10.91 21.79
C CYS A 882 -44.86 -12.08 21.03
N ASP A 883 -45.91 -11.82 20.24
CA ASP A 883 -46.80 -12.79 19.58
C ASP A 883 -46.83 -14.17 20.26
N LEU A 884 -47.65 -14.28 21.31
CA LEU A 884 -47.71 -15.46 22.18
C LEU A 884 -48.16 -16.74 21.46
N HIS A 885 -48.70 -16.65 20.23
CA HIS A 885 -49.31 -17.78 19.52
C HIS A 885 -48.50 -18.30 18.33
N GLU A 886 -47.58 -17.51 17.76
CA GLU A 886 -46.72 -18.01 16.67
C GLU A 886 -45.54 -18.87 17.16
N THR A 887 -45.30 -19.99 16.46
CA THR A 887 -44.01 -20.70 16.51
C THR A 887 -42.95 -19.86 15.81
N GLN A 888 -42.45 -18.84 16.52
CA GLN A 888 -41.38 -18.01 16.00
C GLN A 888 -40.13 -18.85 15.74
N ILE A 889 -39.46 -18.55 14.62
CA ILE A 889 -38.10 -19.03 14.34
C ILE A 889 -37.25 -18.61 15.53
N GLU A 890 -36.63 -19.55 16.24
CA GLU A 890 -35.83 -19.24 17.42
C GLU A 890 -34.66 -18.30 17.05
N ARG A 891 -34.72 -17.06 17.53
CA ARG A 891 -33.65 -16.05 17.41
C ARG A 891 -32.85 -15.97 18.73
N PRO A 892 -31.57 -15.54 18.69
CA PRO A 892 -30.83 -15.11 19.87
C PRO A 892 -31.66 -14.11 20.66
N TYR A 893 -31.62 -14.22 21.98
CA TYR A 893 -32.26 -13.27 22.91
C TYR A 893 -33.80 -13.17 22.85
N ASN A 894 -34.50 -13.94 22.02
CA ASN A 894 -35.98 -13.97 21.96
C ASN A 894 -36.66 -14.34 23.28
N PHE A 895 -35.93 -14.87 24.26
CA PHE A 895 -36.48 -15.12 25.60
C PHE A 895 -36.61 -13.83 26.44
N ILE A 896 -35.96 -12.73 26.06
CA ILE A 896 -35.99 -11.44 26.80
C ILE A 896 -37.35 -10.76 26.64
N LEU A 897 -37.89 -10.64 25.42
CA LEU A 897 -39.16 -9.94 25.20
C LEU A 897 -40.34 -10.55 26.01
N PRO A 898 -40.60 -11.88 26.01
CA PRO A 898 -41.65 -12.46 26.83
C PRO A 898 -41.41 -12.27 28.33
N TYR A 899 -40.15 -12.15 28.76
CA TYR A 899 -39.81 -11.82 30.14
C TYR A 899 -40.18 -10.36 30.47
N LEU A 900 -39.79 -9.40 29.63
CA LEU A 900 -40.12 -7.98 29.80
C LEU A 900 -41.63 -7.76 29.79
N TYR A 901 -42.36 -8.47 28.93
CA TYR A 901 -43.82 -8.43 28.90
C TYR A 901 -44.42 -9.00 30.20
N ALA A 902 -43.98 -10.19 30.63
CA ALA A 902 -44.45 -10.80 31.88
C ALA A 902 -44.22 -9.89 33.10
N ASP A 903 -43.08 -9.21 33.18
CA ASP A 903 -42.76 -8.32 34.30
C ASP A 903 -43.66 -7.06 34.38
N ASN A 904 -44.38 -6.71 33.31
CA ASN A 904 -45.39 -5.64 33.30
C ASN A 904 -46.81 -6.11 33.64
N LEU A 905 -47.04 -7.42 33.74
CA LEU A 905 -48.36 -7.98 34.01
C LEU A 905 -48.58 -8.18 35.51
N LYS A 906 -49.86 -8.16 35.91
CA LYS A 906 -50.26 -8.58 37.26
C LYS A 906 -50.05 -10.08 37.40
N LYS A 907 -49.61 -10.53 38.58
CA LYS A 907 -49.33 -11.95 38.82
C LYS A 907 -50.57 -12.82 38.64
N GLU A 908 -51.76 -12.31 38.92
CA GLU A 908 -53.02 -13.07 38.80
C GLU A 908 -53.47 -13.28 37.34
N ASP A 909 -52.83 -12.63 36.37
CA ASP A 909 -53.17 -12.74 34.95
C ASP A 909 -52.65 -14.06 34.37
N GLU A 910 -53.50 -14.84 33.70
CA GLU A 910 -53.10 -16.06 33.00
C GLU A 910 -52.01 -15.78 31.94
N THR A 911 -52.05 -14.60 31.34
CA THR A 911 -51.09 -14.11 30.35
C THR A 911 -49.68 -14.02 30.95
N PHE A 912 -49.55 -13.68 32.24
CA PHE A 912 -48.27 -13.67 32.95
C PHE A 912 -47.63 -15.05 32.90
N ALA A 913 -48.38 -16.08 33.30
CA ALA A 913 -47.88 -17.46 33.36
C ALA A 913 -47.50 -17.97 31.96
N ILE A 914 -48.25 -17.62 30.92
CA ILE A 914 -47.95 -17.97 29.53
C ILE A 914 -46.63 -17.31 29.08
N ALA A 915 -46.49 -16.00 29.30
CA ALA A 915 -45.33 -15.24 28.86
C ALA A 915 -44.04 -15.68 29.58
N ILE A 916 -44.05 -15.83 30.91
CA ILE A 916 -42.85 -16.24 31.66
C ILE A 916 -42.44 -17.68 31.37
N ASN A 917 -43.41 -18.60 31.20
CA ASN A 917 -43.10 -19.98 30.81
C ASN A 917 -42.58 -20.06 29.38
N ARG A 918 -43.07 -19.21 28.47
CA ARG A 918 -42.51 -19.09 27.10
C ARG A 918 -41.07 -18.61 27.14
N SER A 919 -40.77 -17.55 27.89
CA SER A 919 -39.39 -17.06 28.10
C SER A 919 -38.47 -18.17 28.60
N ALA A 920 -38.86 -18.85 29.68
CA ALA A 920 -38.08 -19.96 30.26
C ALA A 920 -37.91 -21.13 29.27
N ARG A 921 -38.96 -21.50 28.52
CA ARG A 921 -38.89 -22.57 27.52
C ARG A 921 -37.90 -22.24 26.41
N ILE A 922 -37.91 -21.01 25.89
CA ILE A 922 -36.96 -20.58 24.85
C ILE A 922 -35.53 -20.60 25.40
N ALA A 923 -35.30 -20.05 26.60
CA ALA A 923 -33.98 -20.06 27.22
C ALA A 923 -33.46 -21.50 27.49
N MET A 924 -34.34 -22.41 27.90
CA MET A 924 -33.98 -23.83 28.10
C MET A 924 -33.79 -24.58 26.78
N SER A 925 -34.48 -24.20 25.70
CA SER A 925 -34.22 -24.72 24.35
C SER A 925 -32.77 -24.44 23.94
N TRP A 926 -32.28 -23.23 24.22
CA TRP A 926 -30.87 -22.85 24.03
C TRP A 926 -29.93 -23.69 24.89
N ALA A 927 -30.20 -23.81 26.19
CA ALA A 927 -29.40 -24.65 27.09
C ALA A 927 -29.31 -26.11 26.61
N ASN A 928 -30.37 -26.64 25.99
CA ASN A 928 -30.39 -28.01 25.47
C ASN A 928 -29.53 -28.23 24.22
N ARG A 929 -29.10 -27.17 23.54
CA ARG A 929 -28.20 -27.25 22.38
C ARG A 929 -26.72 -27.28 22.76
N ILE A 930 -26.40 -26.88 23.99
CA ILE A 930 -25.04 -26.94 24.52
C ILE A 930 -24.68 -28.42 24.75
N ALA A 931 -23.67 -28.90 24.02
CA ALA A 931 -23.27 -30.30 24.05
C ALA A 931 -22.53 -30.68 25.35
N ASP A 932 -21.68 -29.80 25.85
CA ASP A 932 -20.94 -30.03 27.10
C ASP A 932 -21.82 -29.77 28.33
N VAL A 933 -21.91 -30.77 29.22
CA VAL A 933 -22.76 -30.73 30.42
C VAL A 933 -22.35 -29.63 31.40
N ARG A 934 -21.05 -29.41 31.61
CA ARG A 934 -20.54 -28.36 32.51
C ARG A 934 -20.84 -26.98 31.94
N VAL A 935 -20.63 -26.79 30.64
CA VAL A 935 -20.96 -25.53 29.96
C VAL A 935 -22.46 -25.26 30.06
N LYS A 936 -23.30 -26.30 29.89
CA LYS A 936 -24.75 -26.20 30.06
C LYS A 936 -25.15 -25.83 31.48
N GLU A 937 -24.53 -26.43 32.50
CA GLU A 937 -24.76 -26.08 33.90
C GLU A 937 -24.41 -24.62 34.17
N MET A 938 -23.27 -24.15 33.65
CA MET A 938 -22.84 -22.76 33.80
C MET A 938 -23.78 -21.79 33.09
N TYR A 939 -24.22 -22.08 31.87
CA TYR A 939 -25.25 -21.28 31.21
C TYR A 939 -26.53 -21.22 32.05
N THR A 940 -26.99 -22.38 32.56
CA THR A 940 -28.25 -22.49 33.31
C THR A 940 -28.27 -21.69 34.61
N HIS A 941 -27.13 -21.61 35.29
CA HIS A 941 -27.02 -20.99 36.62
C HIS A 941 -26.29 -19.65 36.62
N GLY A 942 -25.48 -19.37 35.62
CA GLY A 942 -24.58 -18.22 35.54
C GLY A 942 -25.15 -17.06 34.74
N GLN A 943 -25.86 -17.35 33.64
CA GLN A 943 -26.34 -16.35 32.69
C GLN A 943 -27.35 -15.38 33.34
N PHE A 944 -27.11 -14.08 33.12
CA PHE A 944 -27.81 -12.99 33.79
C PHE A 944 -29.33 -13.02 33.57
N TRP A 945 -29.79 -13.08 32.31
CA TRP A 945 -31.21 -13.07 31.98
C TRP A 945 -31.95 -14.31 32.48
N LEU A 946 -31.32 -15.47 32.45
CA LEU A 946 -31.91 -16.71 32.94
C LEU A 946 -32.10 -16.67 34.47
N LYS A 947 -31.16 -16.07 35.22
CA LYS A 947 -31.35 -15.79 36.65
C LYS A 947 -32.55 -14.87 36.87
N ARG A 948 -32.71 -13.82 36.05
CA ARG A 948 -33.86 -12.89 36.14
C ARG A 948 -35.19 -13.59 35.85
N ILE A 949 -35.25 -14.42 34.83
CA ILE A 949 -36.42 -15.25 34.49
C ILE A 949 -36.77 -16.20 35.65
N GLN A 950 -35.78 -16.90 36.21
CA GLN A 950 -35.98 -17.82 37.33
C GLN A 950 -36.46 -17.09 38.59
N LEU A 951 -35.91 -15.90 38.87
CA LEU A 951 -36.31 -15.07 40.01
C LEU A 951 -37.77 -14.61 39.88
N LEU A 952 -38.15 -14.06 38.72
CA LEU A 952 -39.51 -13.60 38.46
C LEU A 952 -40.51 -14.77 38.55
N ARG A 953 -40.15 -15.94 38.01
CA ARG A 953 -40.97 -17.16 38.09
C ARG A 953 -41.10 -17.68 39.53
N LYS A 954 -40.02 -17.65 40.33
CA LYS A 954 -40.06 -18.05 41.75
C LYS A 954 -40.98 -17.14 42.56
N ASN A 955 -40.93 -15.83 42.29
CA ASN A 955 -41.78 -14.84 42.96
C ASN A 955 -43.27 -14.95 42.57
N TYR A 956 -43.63 -15.77 41.58
CA TYR A 956 -45.02 -16.09 41.22
C TYR A 956 -45.56 -17.32 41.96
N GLY A 957 -44.71 -18.32 42.24
CA GLY A 957 -45.10 -19.55 42.93
C GLY A 957 -45.06 -19.48 44.45
N ALA A 958 -44.58 -18.37 45.02
CA ALA A 958 -44.56 -18.05 46.44
C ALA A 958 -45.57 -16.93 46.70
#